data_AF-A0A3B6KG10-F1
#
_entry.id   AF-A0A3B6KG10-F1
#
_cell.length_a   1.000
_cell.length_b   1.000
_cell.length_c   1.000
_cell.angle_alpha   90.00
_cell.angle_beta   90.00
_cell.angle_gamma   90.00
#
_symmetry.space_group_name_H-M   'P 1'
#
loop_
_entity.id
_entity.type
_entity.pdbx_description
1 polymer ?
#
loop_
_entity_poly.entity_id
_entity_poly.type
_entity_poly.pdbx_seq_one_letter_code
_entity_poly.pdbx_strand_id
1 'polypeptide(L)'
;MFLEENAEYTGSTFANWKTLQEALVLLKVWARQRTSIYSHDCLNGYLISAILVFLTMDSGGSIINRSMTTRQIFRVAINFFATSKMWSKGLVIQPMKKRTISKEGIAHLLKTFDVAICDVSGHVNLAFRMTKSAFSELQDEAACTLNCLDKCRDGGFEELFMTKVDFGAKFDSCLRINLKGNSKVTALSFCLDDESWRVLEKDVQSLLQQGLTDRTKMIRVLWRSTPSEWNIMDGFSEFGSSPLIVGVMLSLLEKSYRLVDIGPNPENRDEAIKFRKFWGEKAELRRFKDGAIAESTVWETETWERHTIIKRIADYVLTKHLLLQQEDLTHVVDQLDFCLLVGGQDPVSSSGALLEAFDTLAKQLRLLDDVPLKISTVQPLDSAFRHTSVFPPEPHPLAYEKSSQRLPNFAATCVRSLEVMIQLEGSGNWPLDPVAMEKTKSAFLLRIGESLEDRGMFVTASEDEVNVLTSGYSFLLKIFHERGLVVQKQAGDSNIQSAPSEDKELFFRSQHSSMINGLHGIYQAYGPVVRFLRLLSSFDWTFSPMIVDINNDFNLKDEKEINENFMLSRRSYEQNPHDIEPAMFLATSYDKSSEAWTKQSPSKLVLKRIASYAKSSAELLTNLIIHGQSGQYTWECLFRTPLSNYDAVILLHKEKLCRPHHVLFPAEIPNGKLVIQGKPSNDFHPCMPLSKSVVRSLHDTRDKLLVNFDPTAYFLRDLKCAFPMTFKLWHDSIGGDAIGLTWESSKKRGRDEDDEAMPDPTSILKEVGDVGKGLVRSVHLLKAPKLE
;
A
#
# COMPACT_ATOMS: atom_id res chain seq x y z
N MET A 1 14.11 -11.81 -45.80
CA MET A 1 14.04 -12.95 -46.73
C MET A 1 12.85 -13.85 -46.44
N PHE A 2 12.72 -14.43 -45.24
CA PHE A 2 11.63 -15.39 -44.92
C PHE A 2 10.32 -14.77 -44.38
N LEU A 3 10.14 -13.43 -44.45
CA LEU A 3 8.99 -12.78 -43.81
C LEU A 3 7.65 -13.12 -44.49
N GLU A 4 7.62 -13.16 -45.82
CA GLU A 4 6.41 -13.45 -46.59
C GLU A 4 5.93 -14.88 -46.37
N GLU A 5 6.83 -15.86 -46.49
CA GLU A 5 6.53 -17.28 -46.22
C GLU A 5 5.98 -17.49 -44.80
N ASN A 6 6.64 -16.89 -43.81
CA ASN A 6 6.23 -16.95 -42.42
C ASN A 6 4.86 -16.28 -42.18
N ALA A 7 4.57 -15.16 -42.86
CA ALA A 7 3.30 -14.46 -42.76
C ALA A 7 2.16 -15.22 -43.44
N GLU A 8 2.40 -15.79 -44.63
CA GLU A 8 1.41 -16.59 -45.38
C GLU A 8 1.03 -17.86 -44.62
N TYR A 9 2.02 -18.59 -44.09
CA TYR A 9 1.78 -19.80 -43.31
C TYR A 9 1.03 -19.51 -42.01
N THR A 10 1.45 -18.48 -41.28
CA THR A 10 0.77 -18.05 -40.05
C THR A 10 -0.66 -17.60 -40.38
N GLY A 11 -0.82 -16.74 -41.38
CA GLY A 11 -2.12 -16.18 -41.79
C GLY A 11 -3.12 -17.23 -42.28
N SER A 12 -2.69 -18.19 -43.11
CA SER A 12 -3.54 -19.28 -43.60
C SER A 12 -4.09 -20.17 -42.48
N THR A 13 -3.30 -20.39 -41.42
CA THR A 13 -3.74 -21.14 -40.24
C THR A 13 -4.89 -20.43 -39.50
N PHE A 14 -4.82 -19.10 -39.38
CA PHE A 14 -5.86 -18.31 -38.71
C PHE A 14 -7.09 -18.05 -39.61
N ALA A 15 -6.94 -17.96 -40.93
CA ALA A 15 -7.98 -17.47 -41.86
C ALA A 15 -9.34 -18.17 -41.70
N ASN A 16 -9.35 -19.47 -41.42
CA ASN A 16 -10.56 -20.29 -41.31
C ASN A 16 -10.84 -20.80 -39.89
N TRP A 17 -10.38 -20.07 -38.86
CA TRP A 17 -10.52 -20.48 -37.46
C TRP A 17 -10.80 -19.28 -36.53
N LYS A 18 -12.08 -18.88 -36.46
CA LYS A 18 -12.54 -17.73 -35.67
C LYS A 18 -12.17 -17.81 -34.17
N THR A 19 -12.37 -18.94 -33.51
CA THR A 19 -12.05 -19.07 -32.07
C THR A 19 -10.56 -18.92 -31.77
N LEU A 20 -9.69 -19.35 -32.69
CA LEU A 20 -8.24 -19.14 -32.58
C LEU A 20 -7.86 -17.67 -32.79
N GLN A 21 -8.54 -16.96 -33.70
CA GLN A 21 -8.37 -15.51 -33.88
C GLN A 21 -8.77 -14.74 -32.62
N GLU A 22 -9.92 -15.06 -32.02
CA GLU A 22 -10.38 -14.43 -30.78
C GLU A 22 -9.40 -14.69 -29.62
N ALA A 23 -8.86 -15.91 -29.51
CA ALA A 23 -7.89 -16.25 -28.48
C ALA A 23 -6.56 -15.51 -28.68
N LEU A 24 -6.14 -15.31 -29.94
CA LEU A 24 -4.98 -14.48 -30.28
C LEU A 24 -5.18 -13.03 -29.85
N VAL A 25 -6.38 -12.47 -30.06
CA VAL A 25 -6.71 -11.10 -29.61
C VAL A 25 -6.58 -11.01 -28.09
N LEU A 26 -7.15 -11.96 -27.34
CA LEU A 26 -7.04 -11.98 -25.88
C LEU A 26 -5.58 -12.06 -25.41
N LEU A 27 -4.75 -12.92 -26.01
CA LEU A 27 -3.33 -13.03 -25.66
C LEU A 27 -2.55 -11.75 -25.97
N LYS A 28 -2.87 -11.07 -27.08
CA LYS A 28 -2.25 -9.78 -27.41
C LYS A 28 -2.69 -8.67 -26.46
N VAL A 29 -3.96 -8.64 -26.05
CA VAL A 29 -4.47 -7.70 -25.04
C VAL A 29 -3.79 -7.96 -23.70
N TRP A 30 -3.74 -9.21 -23.24
CA TRP A 30 -3.03 -9.63 -22.03
C TRP A 30 -1.56 -9.19 -22.05
N ALA A 31 -0.83 -9.48 -23.12
CA ALA A 31 0.58 -9.09 -23.25
C ALA A 31 0.76 -7.56 -23.22
N ARG A 32 -0.17 -6.82 -23.84
CA ARG A 32 -0.14 -5.35 -23.83
C ARG A 32 -0.40 -4.76 -22.44
N GLN A 33 -1.27 -5.38 -21.64
CA GLN A 33 -1.50 -4.94 -20.27
C GLN A 33 -0.30 -5.20 -19.36
N ARG A 34 0.52 -6.21 -19.69
CA ARG A 34 1.76 -6.52 -18.98
C ARG A 34 2.96 -5.90 -19.70
N THR A 35 3.03 -4.57 -19.66
CA THR A 35 3.91 -3.76 -20.53
C THR A 35 5.37 -4.21 -20.62
N SER A 36 5.94 -4.75 -19.54
CA SER A 36 7.33 -5.20 -19.49
C SER A 36 7.58 -6.45 -20.35
N ILE A 37 6.59 -7.34 -20.51
CA ILE A 37 6.69 -8.52 -21.39
C ILE A 37 6.40 -8.19 -22.87
N TYR A 38 6.14 -6.93 -23.20
CA TYR A 38 6.02 -6.41 -24.58
C TYR A 38 7.22 -5.52 -24.96
N SER A 39 8.32 -5.60 -24.22
CA SER A 39 9.57 -4.90 -24.54
C SER A 39 10.33 -5.59 -25.69
N HIS A 40 11.38 -4.93 -26.19
CA HIS A 40 12.10 -5.36 -27.40
C HIS A 40 12.74 -6.76 -27.28
N ASP A 41 13.16 -7.15 -26.07
CA ASP A 41 13.78 -8.44 -25.80
C ASP A 41 12.79 -9.48 -25.23
N CYS A 42 11.49 -9.22 -25.35
CA CYS A 42 10.40 -10.09 -24.88
C CYS A 42 9.54 -10.61 -26.05
N LEU A 43 8.36 -11.15 -25.72
CA LEU A 43 7.34 -11.51 -26.71
C LEU A 43 6.88 -10.28 -27.49
N ASN A 44 6.56 -10.50 -28.76
CA ASN A 44 5.82 -9.54 -29.57
C ASN A 44 4.55 -10.19 -30.13
N GLY A 45 3.67 -9.37 -30.70
CA GLY A 45 2.39 -9.86 -31.25
C GLY A 45 2.54 -10.93 -32.33
N TYR A 46 3.65 -10.94 -33.07
CA TYR A 46 3.93 -11.94 -34.09
C TYR A 46 4.37 -13.28 -33.45
N LEU A 47 5.29 -13.25 -32.49
CA LEU A 47 5.74 -14.44 -31.75
C LEU A 47 4.58 -15.16 -31.06
N ILE A 48 3.64 -14.43 -30.45
CA ILE A 48 2.41 -15.01 -29.88
C ILE A 48 1.61 -15.75 -30.95
N SER A 49 1.48 -15.16 -32.14
CA SER A 49 0.76 -15.76 -33.27
C SER A 49 1.47 -17.04 -33.74
N ALA A 50 2.79 -17.00 -33.87
CA ALA A 50 3.64 -18.11 -34.29
C ALA A 50 3.61 -19.28 -33.30
N ILE A 51 3.62 -18.99 -31.99
CA ILE A 51 3.52 -20.01 -30.92
C ILE A 51 2.12 -20.64 -30.90
N LEU A 52 1.05 -19.87 -31.09
CA LEU A 52 -0.29 -20.46 -31.23
C LEU A 52 -0.37 -21.40 -32.43
N VAL A 53 0.19 -21.03 -33.58
CA VAL A 53 0.26 -21.91 -34.74
C VAL A 53 1.00 -23.20 -34.38
N PHE A 54 2.18 -23.11 -33.77
CA PHE A 54 2.93 -24.28 -33.30
C PHE A 54 2.09 -25.23 -32.43
N LEU A 55 1.30 -24.69 -31.49
CA LEU A 55 0.45 -25.47 -30.60
C LEU A 55 -0.72 -26.20 -31.29
N THR A 56 -1.06 -25.79 -32.51
CA THR A 56 -2.07 -26.48 -33.35
C THR A 56 -1.46 -27.59 -34.21
N MET A 57 -0.13 -27.64 -34.33
CA MET A 57 0.59 -28.57 -35.19
C MET A 57 0.96 -29.86 -34.46
N ASP A 58 1.13 -30.95 -35.21
CA ASP A 58 1.62 -32.23 -34.68
C ASP A 58 2.99 -32.10 -33.99
N SER A 59 3.84 -31.18 -34.46
CA SER A 59 5.14 -30.87 -33.84
C SER A 59 5.00 -30.25 -32.45
N GLY A 60 3.93 -29.50 -32.21
CA GLY A 60 3.53 -28.98 -30.90
C GLY A 60 2.61 -29.92 -30.12
N GLY A 61 2.42 -31.16 -30.59
CA GLY A 61 1.57 -32.17 -29.95
C GLY A 61 0.06 -31.97 -30.16
N SER A 62 -0.34 -31.10 -31.08
CA SER A 62 -1.75 -30.80 -31.41
C SER A 62 -2.59 -30.48 -30.17
N ILE A 63 -1.98 -29.72 -29.24
CA ILE A 63 -2.55 -29.37 -27.94
C ILE A 63 -3.81 -28.50 -28.14
N ILE A 64 -3.80 -27.63 -29.15
CA ILE A 64 -4.95 -26.79 -29.51
C ILE A 64 -5.68 -27.42 -30.69
N ASN A 65 -6.99 -27.64 -30.54
CA ASN A 65 -7.84 -28.23 -31.57
C ASN A 65 -9.13 -27.41 -31.78
N ARG A 66 -9.84 -27.68 -32.88
CA ARG A 66 -11.03 -26.91 -33.30
C ARG A 66 -12.25 -27.02 -32.38
N SER A 67 -12.30 -28.00 -31.46
CA SER A 67 -13.42 -28.13 -30.52
C SER A 67 -13.25 -27.24 -29.28
N MET A 68 -12.06 -26.67 -29.05
CA MET A 68 -11.79 -25.81 -27.90
C MET A 68 -12.45 -24.44 -28.04
N THR A 69 -12.94 -23.93 -26.90
CA THR A 69 -13.45 -22.56 -26.80
C THR A 69 -12.30 -21.55 -26.67
N THR A 70 -12.58 -20.28 -26.99
CA THR A 70 -11.61 -19.17 -26.87
C THR A 70 -10.93 -19.11 -25.50
N ARG A 71 -11.69 -19.32 -24.40
CA ARG A 71 -11.14 -19.36 -23.03
C ARG A 71 -10.22 -20.56 -22.79
N GLN A 72 -10.57 -21.73 -23.31
CA GLN A 72 -9.73 -22.93 -23.19
C GLN A 72 -8.41 -22.76 -23.95
N ILE A 73 -8.48 -22.22 -25.17
CA ILE A 73 -7.29 -21.91 -25.98
C ILE A 73 -6.37 -20.94 -25.24
N PHE A 74 -6.93 -19.84 -24.71
CA PHE A 74 -6.19 -18.88 -23.89
C PHE A 74 -5.50 -19.56 -22.69
N ARG A 75 -6.25 -20.33 -21.89
CA ARG A 75 -5.71 -21.01 -20.71
C ARG A 75 -4.59 -22.00 -21.06
N VAL A 76 -4.75 -22.74 -22.15
CA VAL A 76 -3.72 -23.67 -22.65
C VAL A 76 -2.45 -22.91 -23.07
N ALA A 77 -2.59 -21.80 -23.79
CA ALA A 77 -1.45 -20.98 -24.19
C ALA A 77 -0.72 -20.38 -22.99
N ILE A 78 -1.44 -19.84 -22.00
CA ILE A 78 -0.85 -19.34 -20.76
C ILE A 78 -0.13 -20.47 -20.00
N ASN A 79 -0.74 -21.65 -19.88
CA ASN A 79 -0.08 -22.79 -19.23
C ASN A 79 1.19 -23.24 -19.97
N PHE A 80 1.17 -23.17 -21.30
CA PHE A 80 2.35 -23.43 -22.11
C PHE A 80 3.47 -22.43 -21.85
N PHE A 81 3.16 -21.13 -21.73
CA PHE A 81 4.15 -20.12 -21.33
C PHE A 81 4.72 -20.41 -19.94
N ALA A 82 3.87 -20.74 -18.96
CA ALA A 82 4.28 -20.91 -17.58
C ALA A 82 5.21 -22.12 -17.34
N THR A 83 4.84 -23.31 -17.84
CA THR A 83 5.44 -24.57 -17.33
C THR A 83 5.90 -25.57 -18.39
N SER A 84 5.76 -25.26 -19.69
CA SER A 84 6.03 -26.25 -20.73
C SER A 84 7.50 -26.71 -20.77
N LYS A 85 7.71 -28.03 -20.75
CA LYS A 85 9.05 -28.61 -20.97
C LYS A 85 9.48 -28.58 -22.44
N MET A 86 8.62 -28.13 -23.36
CA MET A 86 8.98 -28.03 -24.79
C MET A 86 10.00 -26.91 -25.06
N TRP A 87 10.06 -25.88 -24.21
CA TRP A 87 11.02 -24.79 -24.32
C TRP A 87 12.47 -25.27 -24.32
N SER A 88 12.82 -26.28 -23.51
CA SER A 88 14.17 -26.85 -23.45
C SER A 88 14.56 -27.68 -24.68
N LYS A 89 13.59 -28.02 -25.53
CA LYS A 89 13.80 -28.76 -26.79
C LYS A 89 13.82 -27.86 -28.02
N GLY A 90 13.56 -26.55 -27.85
CA GLY A 90 13.34 -25.62 -28.95
C GLY A 90 12.00 -25.85 -29.65
N LEU A 91 11.32 -24.77 -30.00
CA LEU A 91 10.05 -24.83 -30.73
C LEU A 91 10.35 -24.85 -32.24
N VAL A 92 9.65 -25.68 -33.02
CA VAL A 92 9.87 -25.78 -34.47
C VAL A 92 8.53 -25.68 -35.18
N ILE A 93 8.32 -24.58 -35.91
CA ILE A 93 7.07 -24.28 -36.62
C ILE A 93 7.08 -24.97 -37.99
N GLN A 94 7.25 -26.29 -37.98
CA GLN A 94 7.19 -27.13 -39.17
C GLN A 94 6.42 -28.42 -38.88
N PRO A 95 5.59 -28.92 -39.82
CA PRO A 95 5.00 -30.24 -39.68
C PRO A 95 6.11 -31.29 -39.56
N MET A 96 5.94 -32.30 -38.68
CA MET A 96 6.98 -33.32 -38.48
C MET A 96 7.42 -34.00 -39.78
N LYS A 97 6.50 -34.14 -40.75
CA LYS A 97 6.74 -34.75 -42.07
C LYS A 97 7.57 -33.88 -43.02
N LYS A 98 7.69 -32.57 -42.75
CA LYS A 98 8.37 -31.57 -43.59
C LYS A 98 9.53 -30.90 -42.85
N ARG A 99 10.04 -31.52 -41.78
CA ARG A 99 11.08 -30.92 -40.94
C ARG A 99 12.39 -30.80 -41.71
N THR A 100 12.86 -29.57 -41.92
CA THR A 100 14.12 -29.29 -42.62
C THR A 100 15.29 -29.18 -41.65
N ILE A 101 15.06 -28.68 -40.44
CA ILE A 101 16.10 -28.52 -39.41
C ILE A 101 16.46 -29.85 -38.72
N SER A 102 17.76 -30.14 -38.63
CA SER A 102 18.27 -31.33 -37.94
C SER A 102 18.24 -31.18 -36.42
N LYS A 103 18.36 -32.29 -35.68
CA LYS A 103 18.42 -32.24 -34.20
C LYS A 103 19.66 -31.51 -33.72
N GLU A 104 20.77 -31.66 -34.43
CA GLU A 104 22.04 -30.99 -34.17
C GLU A 104 21.91 -29.48 -34.39
N GLY A 105 21.17 -29.06 -35.43
CA GLY A 105 20.89 -27.65 -35.68
C GLY A 105 20.10 -26.99 -34.55
N ILE A 106 19.13 -27.70 -33.97
CA ILE A 106 18.36 -27.21 -32.82
C ILE A 106 19.24 -27.15 -31.55
N ALA A 107 20.06 -28.17 -31.33
CA ALA A 107 21.01 -28.17 -30.22
C ALA A 107 22.02 -27.01 -30.32
N HIS A 108 22.43 -26.66 -31.54
CA HIS A 108 23.26 -25.49 -31.78
C HIS A 108 22.52 -24.19 -31.44
N LEU A 109 21.27 -24.03 -31.88
CA LEU A 109 20.44 -22.86 -31.54
C LEU A 109 20.26 -22.70 -30.03
N LEU A 110 19.97 -23.79 -29.30
CA LEU A 110 19.80 -23.76 -27.84
C LEU A 110 21.11 -23.55 -27.06
N LYS A 111 22.26 -23.80 -27.70
CA LYS A 111 23.58 -23.49 -27.12
C LYS A 111 23.92 -22.01 -27.29
N THR A 112 23.47 -21.40 -28.38
CA THR A 112 23.79 -20.00 -28.73
C THR A 112 22.77 -19.02 -28.15
N PHE A 113 21.48 -19.35 -28.17
CA PHE A 113 20.39 -18.48 -27.74
C PHE A 113 19.71 -19.00 -26.48
N ASP A 114 19.24 -18.08 -25.64
CA ASP A 114 18.48 -18.41 -24.43
C ASP A 114 17.16 -19.12 -24.75
N VAL A 115 16.51 -18.73 -25.84
CA VAL A 115 15.28 -19.37 -26.34
C VAL A 115 15.33 -19.55 -27.86
N ALA A 116 14.90 -20.74 -28.31
CA ALA A 116 14.88 -21.11 -29.72
C ALA A 116 13.43 -21.35 -30.20
N ILE A 117 12.99 -20.54 -31.16
CA ILE A 117 11.75 -20.73 -31.93
C ILE A 117 12.12 -20.72 -33.40
N CYS A 118 12.24 -21.91 -33.98
CA CYS A 118 12.57 -22.07 -35.39
C CYS A 118 11.34 -21.79 -36.27
N ASP A 119 11.54 -20.96 -37.28
CA ASP A 119 10.51 -20.52 -38.21
C ASP A 119 10.04 -21.62 -39.19
N VAL A 120 9.16 -21.25 -40.12
CA VAL A 120 8.58 -22.19 -41.10
C VAL A 120 9.62 -22.72 -42.08
N SER A 121 10.64 -21.91 -42.43
CA SER A 121 11.73 -22.35 -43.31
C SER A 121 12.70 -23.32 -42.61
N GLY A 122 12.80 -23.25 -41.28
CA GLY A 122 13.71 -24.05 -40.47
C GLY A 122 15.12 -23.44 -40.35
N HIS A 123 15.29 -22.19 -40.79
CA HIS A 123 16.59 -21.52 -40.87
C HIS A 123 16.71 -20.31 -39.95
N VAL A 124 15.59 -19.79 -39.42
CA VAL A 124 15.58 -18.57 -38.61
C VAL A 124 15.07 -18.85 -37.20
N ASN A 125 15.82 -18.39 -36.20
CA ASN A 125 15.30 -18.29 -34.84
C ASN A 125 14.48 -17.00 -34.70
N LEU A 126 13.15 -17.13 -34.61
CA LEU A 126 12.24 -16.01 -34.38
C LEU A 126 12.46 -15.35 -33.02
N ALA A 127 12.95 -16.11 -32.02
CA ALA A 127 13.22 -15.63 -30.66
C ALA A 127 14.66 -15.15 -30.46
N PHE A 128 15.40 -14.81 -31.51
CA PHE A 128 16.82 -14.42 -31.42
C PHE A 128 17.11 -13.23 -30.48
N ARG A 129 16.12 -12.36 -30.26
CA ARG A 129 16.21 -11.20 -29.35
C ARG A 129 15.83 -11.51 -27.92
N MET A 130 15.21 -12.66 -27.66
CA MET A 130 14.60 -12.94 -26.37
C MET A 130 15.65 -13.35 -25.36
N THR A 131 15.81 -12.56 -24.29
CA THR A 131 16.78 -12.85 -23.23
C THR A 131 16.23 -13.87 -22.23
N LYS A 132 17.12 -14.52 -21.48
CA LYS A 132 16.74 -15.40 -20.38
C LYS A 132 15.90 -14.69 -19.32
N SER A 133 16.25 -13.44 -18.97
CA SER A 133 15.50 -12.68 -17.95
C SER A 133 14.10 -12.29 -18.44
N ALA A 134 13.96 -11.93 -19.72
CA ALA A 134 12.66 -11.75 -20.37
C ALA A 134 11.81 -13.00 -20.40
N PHE A 135 12.43 -14.13 -20.73
CA PHE A 135 11.72 -15.40 -20.73
C PHE A 135 11.26 -15.80 -19.33
N SER A 136 12.11 -15.68 -18.30
CA SER A 136 11.72 -15.95 -16.91
C SER A 136 10.59 -15.02 -16.45
N GLU A 137 10.62 -13.75 -16.85
CA GLU A 137 9.54 -12.81 -16.56
C GLU A 137 8.21 -13.23 -17.20
N LEU A 138 8.24 -13.71 -18.45
CA LEU A 138 7.06 -14.26 -19.12
C LEU A 138 6.50 -15.47 -18.38
N GLN A 139 7.37 -16.40 -17.93
CA GLN A 139 6.95 -17.59 -17.21
C GLN A 139 6.28 -17.23 -15.87
N ASP A 140 6.89 -16.31 -15.13
CA ASP A 140 6.34 -15.79 -13.87
C ASP A 140 4.97 -15.13 -14.09
N GLU A 141 4.85 -14.31 -15.13
CA GLU A 141 3.61 -13.60 -15.46
C GLU A 141 2.47 -14.55 -15.88
N ALA A 142 2.82 -15.57 -16.67
CA ALA A 142 1.88 -16.61 -17.06
C ALA A 142 1.44 -17.45 -15.85
N ALA A 143 2.35 -17.78 -14.93
CA ALA A 143 2.03 -18.49 -13.69
C ALA A 143 1.10 -17.66 -12.79
N CYS A 144 1.37 -16.35 -12.64
CA CYS A 144 0.47 -15.43 -11.93
C CYS A 144 -0.92 -15.37 -12.59
N THR A 145 -0.97 -15.36 -13.92
CA THR A 145 -2.23 -15.36 -14.69
C THR A 145 -3.03 -16.64 -14.44
N LEU A 146 -2.40 -17.81 -14.42
CA LEU A 146 -3.09 -19.07 -14.09
C LEU A 146 -3.66 -19.05 -12.68
N ASN A 147 -2.87 -18.61 -11.70
CA ASN A 147 -3.32 -18.52 -10.31
C ASN A 147 -4.50 -17.54 -10.18
N CYS A 148 -4.48 -16.43 -10.92
CA CYS A 148 -5.60 -15.49 -10.99
C CYS A 148 -6.85 -16.16 -11.61
N LEU A 149 -6.71 -16.89 -12.72
CA LEU A 149 -7.84 -17.63 -13.32
C LEU A 149 -8.43 -18.69 -12.37
N ASP A 150 -7.58 -19.33 -11.56
CA ASP A 150 -8.00 -20.38 -10.62
C ASP A 150 -8.70 -19.81 -9.40
N LYS A 151 -8.19 -18.68 -8.86
CA LYS A 151 -8.76 -18.02 -7.68
C LYS A 151 -9.96 -17.14 -8.01
N CYS A 152 -9.86 -16.31 -9.03
CA CYS A 152 -10.86 -15.29 -9.36
C CYS A 152 -11.99 -15.83 -10.26
N ARG A 153 -11.90 -17.06 -10.77
CA ARG A 153 -12.89 -17.71 -11.64
C ARG A 153 -13.39 -16.75 -12.75
N ASP A 154 -14.68 -16.39 -12.74
CA ASP A 154 -15.28 -15.47 -13.71
C ASP A 154 -15.01 -13.99 -13.43
N GLY A 155 -14.54 -13.63 -12.23
CA GLY A 155 -14.24 -12.25 -11.82
C GLY A 155 -12.88 -11.73 -12.29
N GLY A 156 -11.92 -12.61 -12.62
CA GLY A 156 -10.53 -12.21 -12.96
C GLY A 156 -10.34 -11.49 -14.30
N PHE A 157 -11.42 -11.16 -15.02
CA PHE A 157 -11.33 -10.57 -16.36
C PHE A 157 -10.74 -9.15 -16.32
N GLU A 158 -11.19 -8.33 -15.38
CA GLU A 158 -10.74 -6.94 -15.23
C GLU A 158 -9.25 -6.87 -14.86
N GLU A 159 -8.81 -7.74 -13.94
CA GLU A 159 -7.41 -7.83 -13.50
C GLU A 159 -6.48 -8.29 -14.62
N LEU A 160 -6.94 -9.17 -15.52
CA LEU A 160 -6.12 -9.73 -16.58
C LEU A 160 -6.07 -8.89 -17.84
N PHE A 161 -7.18 -8.24 -18.22
CA PHE A 161 -7.34 -7.61 -19.54
C PHE A 161 -7.58 -6.10 -19.50
N MET A 162 -8.01 -5.55 -18.37
CA MET A 162 -8.36 -4.12 -18.24
C MET A 162 -7.37 -3.36 -17.34
N THR A 163 -6.71 -4.05 -16.41
CA THR A 163 -5.74 -3.46 -15.49
C THR A 163 -4.34 -3.50 -16.07
N LYS A 164 -3.78 -2.32 -16.35
CA LYS A 164 -2.40 -2.18 -16.83
C LYS A 164 -1.41 -2.37 -15.68
N VAL A 165 -0.48 -3.32 -15.86
CA VAL A 165 0.69 -3.49 -15.00
C VAL A 165 1.91 -2.89 -15.70
N ASP A 166 2.26 -1.70 -15.26
CA ASP A 166 3.47 -1.02 -15.71
C ASP A 166 4.72 -1.43 -14.94
N PHE A 167 5.85 -0.88 -15.36
CA PHE A 167 7.15 -1.15 -14.77
C PHE A 167 7.18 -0.85 -13.26
N GLY A 168 6.71 0.33 -12.86
CA GLY A 168 6.77 0.78 -11.46
C GLY A 168 5.91 -0.03 -10.50
N ALA A 169 4.80 -0.64 -10.94
CA ALA A 169 4.02 -1.54 -10.08
C ALA A 169 4.47 -3.00 -10.10
N LYS A 170 5.23 -3.39 -11.13
CA LYS A 170 5.70 -4.78 -11.26
C LYS A 170 6.86 -5.07 -10.31
N PHE A 171 7.80 -4.15 -10.20
CA PHE A 171 9.01 -4.31 -9.39
C PHE A 171 8.86 -3.62 -8.04
N ASP A 172 9.50 -4.17 -7.02
CA ASP A 172 9.48 -3.62 -5.65
C ASP A 172 10.50 -2.49 -5.50
N SER A 173 11.59 -2.54 -6.27
CA SER A 173 12.64 -1.52 -6.29
C SER A 173 13.02 -1.18 -7.73
N CYS A 174 13.13 0.11 -8.02
CA CYS A 174 13.47 0.62 -9.35
C CYS A 174 14.74 1.47 -9.28
N LEU A 175 15.68 1.26 -10.20
CA LEU A 175 16.91 2.03 -10.31
C LEU A 175 17.05 2.61 -11.72
N ARG A 176 17.50 3.86 -11.79
CA ARG A 176 17.86 4.52 -13.04
C ARG A 176 19.36 4.77 -13.05
N ILE A 177 20.01 4.36 -14.14
CA ILE A 177 21.44 4.51 -14.36
C ILE A 177 21.64 5.45 -15.53
N ASN A 178 22.21 6.62 -15.26
CA ASN A 178 22.66 7.53 -16.30
C ASN A 178 24.00 7.07 -16.85
N LEU A 179 24.02 6.75 -18.14
CA LEU A 179 25.20 6.24 -18.83
C LEU A 179 25.81 7.27 -19.80
N LYS A 180 25.24 8.48 -19.85
CA LYS A 180 25.70 9.54 -20.74
C LYS A 180 27.15 9.93 -20.41
N GLY A 181 28.04 9.80 -21.38
CA GLY A 181 29.46 10.15 -21.21
C GLY A 181 30.31 9.10 -20.49
N ASN A 182 29.76 7.93 -20.15
CA ASN A 182 30.54 6.86 -19.52
C ASN A 182 31.56 6.26 -20.51
N SER A 183 32.82 6.16 -20.08
CA SER A 183 33.94 5.69 -20.91
C SER A 183 33.83 4.21 -21.29
N LYS A 184 33.20 3.36 -20.46
CA LYS A 184 32.94 1.95 -20.81
C LYS A 184 31.88 1.81 -21.90
N VAL A 185 30.92 2.72 -21.95
CA VAL A 185 29.86 2.73 -22.97
C VAL A 185 30.42 3.16 -24.32
N THR A 186 31.31 4.14 -24.32
CA THR A 186 31.98 4.67 -25.52
C THR A 186 33.16 3.82 -25.99
N ALA A 187 33.73 2.97 -25.14
CA ALA A 187 34.83 2.05 -25.47
C ALA A 187 34.38 0.71 -26.08
N LEU A 188 33.08 0.43 -26.18
CA LEU A 188 32.58 -0.80 -26.80
C LEU A 188 32.95 -0.81 -28.30
N SER A 189 33.67 -1.85 -28.71
CA SER A 189 34.21 -1.99 -30.06
C SER A 189 33.11 -2.06 -31.11
N PHE A 190 33.33 -1.39 -32.24
CA PHE A 190 32.50 -1.54 -33.44
C PHE A 190 32.60 -3.00 -33.97
N CYS A 191 31.51 -3.51 -34.55
CA CYS A 191 31.43 -4.84 -35.19
C CYS A 191 31.50 -6.04 -34.24
N LEU A 192 30.83 -5.98 -33.08
CA LEU A 192 30.52 -7.16 -32.27
C LEU A 192 29.26 -7.87 -32.79
N ASP A 193 29.19 -9.20 -32.56
CA ASP A 193 27.99 -10.00 -32.87
C ASP A 193 26.79 -9.58 -32.00
N ASP A 194 27.05 -9.09 -30.79
CA ASP A 194 26.04 -8.53 -29.88
C ASP A 194 25.98 -7.01 -29.95
N GLU A 195 24.77 -6.46 -29.87
CA GLU A 195 24.53 -5.01 -29.78
C GLU A 195 25.19 -4.46 -28.50
N SER A 196 25.94 -3.36 -28.60
CA SER A 196 26.73 -2.79 -27.49
C SER A 196 25.90 -2.48 -26.24
N TRP A 197 24.66 -2.00 -26.42
CA TRP A 197 23.75 -1.76 -25.30
C TRP A 197 23.28 -3.05 -24.61
N ARG A 198 23.19 -4.18 -25.33
CA ARG A 198 22.79 -5.49 -24.74
C ARG A 198 23.88 -6.06 -23.86
N VAL A 199 25.14 -5.86 -24.24
CA VAL A 199 26.29 -6.22 -23.40
C VAL A 199 26.19 -5.50 -22.06
N LEU A 200 25.89 -4.20 -22.08
CA LEU A 200 25.75 -3.40 -20.86
C LEU A 200 24.54 -3.81 -20.01
N GLU A 201 23.38 -4.07 -20.62
CA GLU A 201 22.23 -4.61 -19.88
C GLU A 201 22.58 -5.93 -19.18
N LYS A 202 23.26 -6.83 -19.88
CA LYS A 202 23.69 -8.14 -19.36
C LYS A 202 24.74 -7.98 -18.24
N ASP A 203 25.69 -7.07 -18.39
CA ASP A 203 26.71 -6.78 -17.39
C ASP A 203 26.07 -6.23 -16.10
N VAL A 204 25.20 -5.23 -16.22
CA VAL A 204 24.44 -4.67 -15.08
C VAL A 204 23.62 -5.76 -14.41
N GLN A 205 22.90 -6.57 -15.19
CA GLN A 205 22.09 -7.67 -14.65
C GLN A 205 22.94 -8.69 -13.90
N SER A 206 24.08 -9.10 -14.48
CA SER A 206 25.00 -10.08 -13.88
C SER A 206 25.63 -9.55 -12.59
N LEU A 207 26.05 -8.29 -12.58
CA LEU A 207 26.63 -7.64 -11.40
C LEU A 207 25.61 -7.58 -10.25
N LEU A 208 24.39 -7.13 -10.54
CA LEU A 208 23.33 -7.05 -9.54
C LEU A 208 22.87 -8.43 -9.06
N GLN A 209 22.82 -9.43 -9.95
CA GLN A 209 22.48 -10.80 -9.57
C GLN A 209 23.57 -11.42 -8.67
N GLN A 210 24.85 -11.12 -8.93
CA GLN A 210 25.96 -11.54 -8.07
C GLN A 210 25.97 -10.80 -6.72
N GLY A 211 25.61 -9.52 -6.69
CA GLY A 211 25.57 -8.71 -5.48
C GLY A 211 24.36 -8.98 -4.58
N LEU A 212 23.17 -9.08 -5.16
CA LEU A 212 21.92 -9.24 -4.43
C LEU A 212 21.58 -10.71 -4.15
N THR A 213 22.11 -11.66 -4.92
CA THR A 213 21.95 -13.11 -4.69
C THR A 213 20.49 -13.54 -4.45
N ASP A 214 20.18 -14.23 -3.34
CA ASP A 214 18.85 -14.73 -2.98
C ASP A 214 17.96 -13.67 -2.31
N ARG A 215 18.42 -12.41 -2.20
CA ARG A 215 17.58 -11.26 -1.80
C ARG A 215 16.54 -10.91 -2.87
N THR A 216 16.75 -11.36 -4.10
CA THR A 216 15.88 -11.04 -5.24
C THR A 216 15.33 -12.30 -5.88
N LYS A 217 14.06 -12.24 -6.28
CA LYS A 217 13.43 -13.26 -7.13
C LYS A 217 13.79 -13.04 -8.59
N MET A 218 13.80 -11.78 -9.04
CA MET A 218 14.05 -11.42 -10.43
C MET A 218 14.65 -10.02 -10.55
N ILE A 219 15.54 -9.84 -11.53
CA ILE A 219 16.11 -8.56 -11.92
C ILE A 219 15.90 -8.38 -13.42
N ARG A 220 15.26 -7.28 -13.82
CA ARG A 220 15.15 -6.88 -15.23
C ARG A 220 15.94 -5.61 -15.45
N VAL A 221 16.76 -5.60 -16.50
CA VAL A 221 17.51 -4.43 -16.96
C VAL A 221 17.02 -4.10 -18.35
N LEU A 222 16.59 -2.86 -18.56
CA LEU A 222 16.01 -2.39 -19.81
C LEU A 222 16.57 -1.01 -20.15
N TRP A 223 17.27 -0.93 -21.26
CA TRP A 223 17.71 0.34 -21.83
C TRP A 223 16.74 0.75 -22.93
N ARG A 224 15.77 1.60 -22.56
CA ARG A 224 14.82 2.18 -23.52
C ARG A 224 15.52 3.28 -24.33
N SER A 225 16.34 2.88 -25.29
CA SER A 225 17.21 3.79 -26.05
C SER A 225 16.56 4.39 -27.31
N THR A 226 15.34 3.99 -27.68
CA THR A 226 14.63 4.60 -28.81
C THR A 226 13.57 5.59 -28.32
N PRO A 227 13.79 6.91 -28.47
CA PRO A 227 12.73 7.88 -28.22
C PRO A 227 11.55 7.62 -29.15
N SER A 228 10.33 7.90 -28.69
CA SER A 228 9.11 7.81 -29.51
C SER A 228 9.11 8.82 -30.67
N GLU A 229 9.92 9.87 -30.56
CA GLU A 229 10.06 10.97 -31.51
C GLU A 229 11.50 11.02 -32.03
N TRP A 230 11.92 9.98 -32.76
CA TRP A 230 13.25 9.97 -33.37
C TRP A 230 13.30 10.98 -34.53
N ASN A 231 14.08 12.04 -34.37
CA ASN A 231 14.47 12.92 -35.46
C ASN A 231 15.67 12.36 -36.23
N ILE A 232 15.47 12.05 -37.51
CA ILE A 232 16.53 11.52 -38.39
C ILE A 232 17.74 12.48 -38.45
N MET A 233 17.51 13.79 -38.34
CA MET A 233 18.58 14.80 -38.39
C MET A 233 19.52 14.73 -37.18
N ASP A 234 18.99 14.32 -36.03
CA ASP A 234 19.75 14.15 -34.79
C ASP A 234 20.42 12.75 -34.75
N GLY A 235 20.02 11.83 -35.63
CA GLY A 235 20.67 10.53 -35.79
C GLY A 235 20.76 9.78 -34.46
N PHE A 236 21.98 9.36 -34.07
CA PHE A 236 22.26 8.73 -32.77
C PHE A 236 22.83 9.70 -31.74
N SER A 237 22.77 11.03 -31.95
CA SER A 237 23.31 12.00 -30.97
C SER A 237 22.58 11.95 -29.63
N GLU A 238 21.29 11.57 -29.65
CA GLU A 238 20.47 11.34 -28.46
C GLU A 238 20.58 9.91 -27.91
N PHE A 239 21.36 9.03 -28.54
CA PHE A 239 21.54 7.67 -28.06
C PHE A 239 22.23 7.68 -26.69
N GLY A 240 21.61 7.05 -25.71
CA GLY A 240 22.09 7.07 -24.32
C GLY A 240 21.69 8.33 -23.52
N SER A 241 20.83 9.21 -24.07
CA SER A 241 20.21 10.30 -23.30
C SER A 241 19.22 9.79 -22.26
N SER A 242 18.50 8.70 -22.60
CA SER A 242 17.59 8.01 -21.68
C SER A 242 18.36 7.13 -20.70
N PRO A 243 18.01 7.15 -19.41
CA PRO A 243 18.64 6.29 -18.42
C PRO A 243 18.32 4.82 -18.70
N LEU A 244 19.28 3.96 -18.37
CA LEU A 244 19.04 2.52 -18.28
C LEU A 244 18.23 2.25 -17.01
N ILE A 245 17.15 1.48 -17.15
CA ILE A 245 16.20 1.22 -16.06
C ILE A 245 16.39 -0.21 -15.56
N VAL A 246 16.50 -0.36 -14.24
CA VAL A 246 16.58 -1.65 -13.55
C VAL A 246 15.36 -1.81 -12.66
N GLY A 247 14.72 -2.97 -12.74
CA GLY A 247 13.59 -3.37 -11.91
C GLY A 247 13.98 -4.60 -11.11
N VAL A 248 13.83 -4.52 -9.79
CA VAL A 248 14.17 -5.58 -8.86
C VAL A 248 12.91 -6.06 -8.16
N MET A 249 12.65 -7.36 -8.27
CA MET A 249 11.58 -8.04 -7.55
C MET A 249 12.23 -8.79 -6.38
N LEU A 250 11.84 -8.44 -5.16
CA LEU A 250 12.41 -9.00 -3.94
C LEU A 250 11.95 -10.45 -3.73
N SER A 251 12.71 -11.19 -2.94
CA SER A 251 12.34 -12.55 -2.55
C SER A 251 11.41 -12.50 -1.32
N LEU A 252 11.87 -13.01 -0.17
CA LEU A 252 11.21 -12.85 1.12
C LEU A 252 11.84 -11.67 1.87
N LEU A 253 11.07 -10.94 2.66
CA LEU A 253 11.55 -9.75 3.36
C LEU A 253 12.73 -10.04 4.30
N GLU A 254 12.66 -11.18 5.01
CA GLU A 254 13.72 -11.67 5.90
C GLU A 254 15.05 -11.86 5.18
N LYS A 255 15.01 -12.34 3.93
CA LYS A 255 16.20 -12.49 3.09
C LYS A 255 16.65 -11.15 2.54
N SER A 256 15.69 -10.36 2.05
CA SER A 256 15.93 -9.12 1.32
C SER A 256 16.59 -8.05 2.19
N TYR A 257 16.21 -7.94 3.46
CA TYR A 257 16.68 -6.90 4.38
C TYR A 257 17.58 -7.42 5.51
N ARG A 258 18.18 -8.61 5.35
CA ARG A 258 19.19 -9.10 6.32
C ARG A 258 20.41 -8.19 6.34
N LEU A 259 21.01 -8.01 7.51
CA LEU A 259 22.20 -7.17 7.70
C LEU A 259 23.49 -7.83 7.20
N VAL A 260 23.53 -9.16 7.14
CA VAL A 260 24.76 -9.92 6.84
C VAL A 260 24.51 -10.86 5.66
N ASP A 261 25.38 -10.81 4.66
CA ASP A 261 25.47 -11.83 3.61
C ASP A 261 26.60 -12.79 3.94
N ILE A 262 26.25 -14.07 4.04
CA ILE A 262 27.20 -15.16 4.29
C ILE A 262 27.75 -15.61 2.93
N GLY A 263 29.06 -15.47 2.76
CA GLY A 263 29.82 -15.91 1.60
C GLY A 263 30.47 -17.29 1.80
N PRO A 264 31.46 -17.63 0.98
CA PRO A 264 32.11 -18.94 1.00
C PRO A 264 32.97 -19.14 2.26
N ASN A 265 33.23 -20.41 2.59
CA ASN A 265 34.21 -20.78 3.61
C ASN A 265 35.61 -20.30 3.17
N PRO A 266 36.38 -19.61 4.04
CA PRO A 266 37.73 -19.13 3.72
C PRO A 266 38.72 -20.22 3.29
N GLU A 267 38.46 -21.49 3.64
CA GLU A 267 39.26 -22.63 3.20
C GLU A 267 39.10 -22.90 1.69
N ASN A 268 37.95 -22.53 1.10
CA ASN A 268 37.75 -22.58 -0.34
C ASN A 268 38.43 -21.37 -1.01
N ARG A 269 39.75 -21.49 -1.22
CA ARG A 269 40.61 -20.41 -1.69
C ARG A 269 40.10 -19.72 -2.95
N ASP A 270 39.63 -20.47 -3.94
CA ASP A 270 39.22 -19.91 -5.24
C ASP A 270 37.94 -19.07 -5.13
N GLU A 271 36.94 -19.55 -4.38
CA GLU A 271 35.71 -18.81 -4.14
C GLU A 271 35.93 -17.62 -3.22
N ALA A 272 36.76 -17.76 -2.19
CA ALA A 272 37.12 -16.66 -1.29
C ALA A 272 37.87 -15.54 -2.04
N ILE A 273 38.79 -15.87 -2.95
CA ILE A 273 39.49 -14.88 -3.79
C ILE A 273 38.49 -14.16 -4.69
N LYS A 274 37.57 -14.87 -5.34
CA LYS A 274 36.51 -14.26 -6.18
C LYS A 274 35.61 -13.34 -5.35
N PHE A 275 35.22 -13.76 -4.15
CA PHE A 275 34.40 -12.99 -3.23
C PHE A 275 35.09 -11.70 -2.80
N ARG A 276 36.35 -11.79 -2.33
CA ARG A 276 37.16 -10.62 -1.95
C ARG A 276 37.44 -9.71 -3.14
N LYS A 277 37.65 -10.24 -4.34
CA LYS A 277 37.82 -9.41 -5.55
C LYS A 277 36.53 -8.65 -5.89
N PHE A 278 35.38 -9.30 -5.78
CA PHE A 278 34.09 -8.70 -6.09
C PHE A 278 33.69 -7.63 -5.06
N TRP A 279 33.82 -7.92 -3.77
CA TRP A 279 33.40 -7.03 -2.68
C TRP A 279 34.51 -6.10 -2.18
N GLY A 280 35.79 -6.40 -2.39
CA GLY A 280 36.95 -5.63 -1.88
C GLY A 280 36.81 -5.27 -0.40
N GLU A 281 36.81 -3.97 -0.09
CA GLU A 281 36.77 -3.47 1.30
C GLU A 281 35.53 -3.88 2.11
N LYS A 282 34.44 -4.30 1.44
CA LYS A 282 33.24 -4.80 2.13
C LYS A 282 33.31 -6.28 2.51
N ALA A 283 34.30 -7.03 2.03
CA ALA A 283 34.50 -8.42 2.43
C ALA A 283 35.26 -8.48 3.75
N GLU A 284 34.66 -9.14 4.75
CA GLU A 284 35.28 -9.39 6.05
C GLU A 284 35.09 -10.85 6.49
N LEU A 285 35.97 -11.34 7.36
CA LEU A 285 35.83 -12.65 7.99
C LEU A 285 35.01 -12.53 9.26
N ARG A 286 33.90 -13.26 9.33
CA ARG A 286 33.01 -13.24 10.49
C ARG A 286 32.83 -14.63 11.08
N ARG A 287 32.89 -14.71 12.41
CA ARG A 287 32.52 -15.90 13.18
C ARG A 287 31.05 -15.80 13.59
N PHE A 288 30.27 -16.84 13.30
CA PHE A 288 28.85 -16.92 13.60
C PHE A 288 28.58 -17.64 14.94
N LYS A 289 27.33 -17.58 15.42
CA LYS A 289 26.93 -18.17 16.72
C LYS A 289 27.11 -19.68 16.79
N ASP A 290 27.09 -20.35 15.64
CA ASP A 290 27.36 -21.77 15.44
C ASP A 290 28.87 -22.11 15.42
N GLY A 291 29.75 -21.10 15.53
CA GLY A 291 31.20 -21.25 15.47
C GLY A 291 31.78 -21.27 14.06
N ALA A 292 30.95 -21.27 13.02
CA ALA A 292 31.41 -21.25 11.63
C ALA A 292 32.10 -19.92 11.30
N ILE A 293 33.14 -19.97 10.47
CA ILE A 293 33.83 -18.79 9.94
C ILE A 293 33.57 -18.75 8.44
N ALA A 294 33.07 -17.62 7.93
CA ALA A 294 32.87 -17.41 6.50
C ALA A 294 33.30 -16.00 6.10
N GLU A 295 33.70 -15.85 4.83
CA GLU A 295 33.72 -14.54 4.18
C GLU A 295 32.31 -13.95 4.22
N SER A 296 32.16 -12.68 4.57
CA SER A 296 30.85 -12.05 4.77
C SER A 296 30.87 -10.60 4.34
N THR A 297 29.70 -10.04 4.04
CA THR A 297 29.51 -8.59 3.94
C THR A 297 28.46 -8.12 4.93
N VAL A 298 28.67 -6.94 5.52
CA VAL A 298 27.80 -6.37 6.55
C VAL A 298 27.28 -5.01 6.12
N TRP A 299 25.96 -4.86 6.25
CA TRP A 299 25.17 -3.68 5.90
C TRP A 299 24.53 -3.13 7.15
N GLU A 300 25.32 -2.46 8.00
CA GLU A 300 24.81 -1.89 9.25
C GLU A 300 23.84 -0.74 8.95
N THR A 301 22.62 -0.88 9.49
CA THR A 301 21.53 0.08 9.37
C THR A 301 20.71 0.05 10.65
N GLU A 302 20.14 1.19 11.00
CA GLU A 302 19.06 1.24 11.98
C GLU A 302 17.86 0.40 11.53
N THR A 303 17.02 0.00 12.48
CA THR A 303 15.91 -0.93 12.18
C THR A 303 14.93 -0.37 11.14
N TRP A 304 14.67 0.94 11.16
CA TRP A 304 13.77 1.62 10.24
C TRP A 304 14.40 1.97 8.88
N GLU A 305 15.73 1.89 8.72
CA GLU A 305 16.41 2.13 7.44
C GLU A 305 16.69 0.83 6.66
N ARG A 306 16.26 -0.33 7.19
CA ARG A 306 16.57 -1.65 6.62
C ARG A 306 16.04 -1.82 5.19
N HIS A 307 14.97 -1.13 4.81
CA HIS A 307 14.46 -1.14 3.42
C HIS A 307 15.48 -0.57 2.42
N THR A 308 16.44 0.25 2.87
CA THR A 308 17.49 0.82 2.02
C THR A 308 18.66 -0.14 1.74
N ILE A 309 18.70 -1.34 2.33
CA ILE A 309 19.82 -2.29 2.15
C ILE A 309 20.01 -2.66 0.68
N ILE A 310 18.91 -2.89 -0.06
CA ILE A 310 18.96 -3.22 -1.49
C ILE A 310 19.60 -2.08 -2.30
N LYS A 311 19.23 -0.82 -1.98
CA LYS A 311 19.83 0.39 -2.54
C LYS A 311 21.34 0.42 -2.28
N ARG A 312 21.75 0.26 -1.01
CA ARG A 312 23.18 0.30 -0.61
C ARG A 312 24.02 -0.76 -1.33
N ILE A 313 23.49 -1.98 -1.49
CA ILE A 313 24.17 -3.06 -2.22
C ILE A 313 24.29 -2.71 -3.71
N ALA A 314 23.17 -2.33 -4.35
CA ALA A 314 23.15 -2.02 -5.77
C ALA A 314 24.10 -0.86 -6.10
N ASP A 315 24.05 0.22 -5.34
CA ASP A 315 24.89 1.41 -5.53
C ASP A 315 26.37 1.06 -5.37
N TYR A 316 26.73 0.28 -4.34
CA TYR A 316 28.10 -0.16 -4.11
C TYR A 316 28.65 -1.00 -5.27
N VAL A 317 27.89 -2.01 -5.69
CA VAL A 317 28.29 -2.94 -6.75
C VAL A 317 28.45 -2.20 -8.08
N LEU A 318 27.51 -1.33 -8.43
CA LEU A 318 27.53 -0.61 -9.70
C LEU A 318 28.64 0.44 -9.75
N THR A 319 28.81 1.24 -8.68
CA THR A 319 29.89 2.24 -8.58
C THR A 319 31.26 1.58 -8.74
N LYS A 320 31.48 0.46 -8.03
CA LYS A 320 32.75 -0.27 -8.04
C LYS A 320 33.08 -0.88 -9.40
N HIS A 321 32.11 -1.52 -10.04
CA HIS A 321 32.36 -2.32 -11.24
C HIS A 321 32.11 -1.57 -12.55
N LEU A 322 31.35 -0.47 -12.56
CA LEU A 322 31.02 0.29 -13.78
C LEU A 322 31.63 1.70 -13.85
N LEU A 323 32.46 2.09 -12.86
CA LEU A 323 33.09 3.43 -12.79
C LEU A 323 32.05 4.57 -12.82
N LEU A 324 30.89 4.33 -12.20
CA LEU A 324 29.82 5.31 -12.08
C LEU A 324 30.05 6.18 -10.85
N GLN A 325 29.57 7.42 -10.90
CA GLN A 325 29.46 8.26 -9.71
C GLN A 325 28.10 8.02 -9.04
N GLN A 326 27.96 8.43 -7.78
CA GLN A 326 26.69 8.32 -7.08
C GLN A 326 25.58 9.15 -7.75
N GLU A 327 25.93 10.27 -8.39
CA GLU A 327 25.03 11.14 -9.14
C GLU A 327 24.43 10.46 -10.39
N ASP A 328 25.12 9.46 -10.94
CA ASP A 328 24.65 8.68 -12.09
C ASP A 328 23.58 7.66 -11.70
N LEU A 329 23.41 7.39 -10.41
CA LEU A 329 22.54 6.36 -9.87
C LEU A 329 21.36 7.01 -9.15
N THR A 330 20.15 6.81 -9.67
CA THR A 330 18.92 7.22 -8.97
C THR A 330 18.08 6.00 -8.59
N HIS A 331 18.27 5.53 -7.35
CA HIS A 331 17.55 4.40 -6.80
C HIS A 331 16.26 4.86 -6.11
N VAL A 332 15.12 4.36 -6.56
CA VAL A 332 13.78 4.75 -6.07
C VAL A 332 13.33 3.79 -4.97
N VAL A 333 13.59 4.15 -3.71
CA VAL A 333 13.27 3.37 -2.50
C VAL A 333 12.92 4.26 -1.31
N ASP A 334 13.66 5.34 -1.09
CA ASP A 334 13.64 6.18 0.11
C ASP A 334 13.08 7.59 -0.11
N GLN A 335 12.60 7.91 -1.31
CA GLN A 335 12.13 9.25 -1.68
C GLN A 335 10.89 9.69 -0.90
N LEU A 336 10.18 8.77 -0.26
CA LEU A 336 9.03 9.04 0.58
C LEU A 336 9.34 8.94 2.08
N ASP A 337 10.56 8.58 2.48
CA ASP A 337 10.91 8.40 3.89
C ASP A 337 10.72 9.68 4.70
N PHE A 338 10.84 10.86 4.06
CA PHE A 338 10.59 12.16 4.69
C PHE A 338 9.20 12.27 5.33
N CYS A 339 8.19 11.53 4.84
CA CYS A 339 6.82 11.57 5.39
C CYS A 339 6.60 10.56 6.52
N LEU A 340 7.52 9.61 6.71
CA LEU A 340 7.48 8.59 7.77
C LEU A 340 8.24 9.04 9.02
N LEU A 341 9.23 9.93 8.85
CA LEU A 341 10.08 10.39 9.95
C LEU A 341 9.43 11.52 10.75
N VAL A 342 9.38 11.37 12.06
CA VAL A 342 9.02 12.41 13.03
C VAL A 342 10.25 12.75 13.86
N GLY A 343 10.66 14.02 13.86
CA GLY A 343 11.87 14.44 14.60
C GLY A 343 13.16 13.76 14.14
N GLY A 344 13.19 13.22 12.92
CA GLY A 344 14.33 12.49 12.36
C GLY A 344 14.39 11.01 12.68
N GLN A 345 13.35 10.44 13.33
CA GLN A 345 13.24 9.01 13.63
C GLN A 345 11.90 8.47 13.15
N ASP A 346 11.87 7.18 12.82
CA ASP A 346 10.61 6.49 12.52
C ASP A 346 9.93 6.10 13.84
N PRO A 347 8.69 6.58 14.12
CA PRO A 347 7.97 6.22 15.34
C PRO A 347 7.72 4.72 15.49
N VAL A 348 7.78 3.93 14.41
CA VAL A 348 7.65 2.46 14.45
C VAL A 348 8.72 1.83 15.35
N SER A 349 9.87 2.47 15.52
CA SER A 349 10.92 2.04 16.46
C SER A 349 10.40 1.81 17.90
N SER A 350 9.37 2.55 18.33
CA SER A 350 8.76 2.43 19.66
C SER A 350 7.75 1.30 19.79
N SER A 351 7.41 0.61 18.69
CA SER A 351 6.38 -0.44 18.67
C SER A 351 6.73 -1.63 19.58
N GLY A 352 8.03 -1.95 19.75
CA GLY A 352 8.49 -2.98 20.69
C GLY A 352 8.17 -2.61 22.15
N ALA A 353 8.51 -1.38 22.56
CA ALA A 353 8.21 -0.87 23.90
C ALA A 353 6.70 -0.79 24.16
N LEU A 354 5.90 -0.47 23.13
CA LEU A 354 4.45 -0.46 23.22
C LEU A 354 3.87 -1.86 23.51
N LEU A 355 4.37 -2.90 22.84
CA LEU A 355 3.93 -4.28 23.07
C LEU A 355 4.30 -4.74 24.50
N GLU A 356 5.51 -4.42 24.97
CA GLU A 356 5.94 -4.71 26.34
C GLU A 356 5.07 -4.02 27.41
N ALA A 357 4.66 -2.77 27.14
CA ALA A 357 3.76 -2.01 28.00
C ALA A 357 2.36 -2.66 28.07
N PHE A 358 1.82 -3.06 26.92
CA PHE A 358 0.54 -3.79 26.86
C PHE A 358 0.61 -5.12 27.60
N ASP A 359 1.67 -5.91 27.41
CA ASP A 359 1.85 -7.19 28.10
C ASP A 359 1.92 -7.01 29.62
N THR A 360 2.53 -5.92 30.08
CA THR A 360 2.57 -5.55 31.52
C THR A 360 1.16 -5.24 32.03
N LEU A 361 0.41 -4.38 31.35
CA LEU A 361 -0.98 -4.06 31.72
C LEU A 361 -1.87 -5.32 31.71
N ALA A 362 -1.79 -6.13 30.66
CA ALA A 362 -2.60 -7.33 30.49
C ALA A 362 -2.29 -8.41 31.54
N LYS A 363 -1.05 -8.47 32.05
CA LYS A 363 -0.69 -9.30 33.22
C LYS A 363 -1.32 -8.76 34.49
N GLN A 364 -1.25 -7.45 34.73
CA GLN A 364 -1.82 -6.83 35.94
C GLN A 364 -3.34 -6.97 36.01
N LEU A 365 -4.04 -6.74 34.89
CA LEU A 365 -5.48 -6.95 34.78
C LEU A 365 -5.89 -8.40 35.13
N ARG A 366 -5.14 -9.39 34.66
CA ARG A 366 -5.41 -10.80 34.95
C ARG A 366 -5.10 -11.23 36.39
N LEU A 367 -4.33 -10.44 37.13
CA LEU A 367 -3.99 -10.67 38.54
C LEU A 367 -4.95 -9.98 39.51
N LEU A 368 -6.01 -9.31 39.02
CA LEU A 368 -7.03 -8.68 39.86
C LEU A 368 -7.95 -9.76 40.45
N ASP A 369 -7.93 -9.90 41.77
CA ASP A 369 -8.76 -10.85 42.53
C ASP A 369 -9.89 -10.15 43.31
N ASP A 370 -9.91 -8.83 43.32
CA ASP A 370 -10.78 -7.95 44.11
C ASP A 370 -11.93 -7.32 43.29
N VAL A 371 -12.13 -7.84 42.07
CA VAL A 371 -13.22 -7.51 41.15
C VAL A 371 -14.25 -8.66 41.17
N PRO A 372 -15.57 -8.39 41.16
CA PRO A 372 -16.60 -9.44 41.33
C PRO A 372 -16.61 -10.56 40.29
N LEU A 373 -16.10 -10.27 39.08
CA LEU A 373 -15.96 -11.24 38.00
C LEU A 373 -14.52 -11.21 37.51
N LYS A 374 -13.91 -12.38 37.34
CA LYS A 374 -12.55 -12.49 36.83
C LYS A 374 -12.45 -12.04 35.37
N ILE A 375 -11.32 -11.43 35.03
CA ILE A 375 -10.99 -11.04 33.65
C ILE A 375 -10.51 -12.28 32.90
N SER A 376 -11.27 -12.70 31.88
CA SER A 376 -10.97 -13.87 31.06
C SER A 376 -10.04 -13.53 29.89
N THR A 377 -10.31 -12.42 29.20
CA THR A 377 -9.59 -12.02 27.98
C THR A 377 -9.23 -10.54 28.04
N VAL A 378 -8.03 -10.21 27.56
CA VAL A 378 -7.56 -8.84 27.35
C VAL A 378 -6.99 -8.76 25.94
N GLN A 379 -7.54 -7.90 25.10
CA GLN A 379 -7.19 -7.79 23.69
C GLN A 379 -6.92 -6.33 23.28
N PRO A 380 -5.82 -6.04 22.56
CA PRO A 380 -5.57 -4.70 22.04
C PRO A 380 -6.41 -4.42 20.79
N LEU A 381 -7.09 -3.27 20.76
CA LEU A 381 -7.94 -2.82 19.64
C LEU A 381 -7.36 -1.63 18.85
N ASP A 382 -6.36 -0.92 19.37
CA ASP A 382 -5.79 0.23 18.65
C ASP A 382 -4.99 -0.21 17.40
N SER A 383 -5.06 0.60 16.35
CA SER A 383 -4.25 0.51 15.12
C SER A 383 -2.75 0.33 15.34
N ALA A 384 -2.21 0.86 16.44
CA ALA A 384 -0.79 0.77 16.77
C ALA A 384 -0.33 -0.68 17.00
N PHE A 385 -1.17 -1.52 17.60
CA PHE A 385 -0.83 -2.93 17.90
C PHE A 385 -0.87 -3.87 16.69
N ARG A 386 -1.45 -3.40 15.58
CA ARG A 386 -1.53 -4.13 14.32
C ARG A 386 -0.76 -3.45 13.20
N HIS A 387 0.19 -2.58 13.55
CA HIS A 387 1.10 -1.88 12.62
C HIS A 387 0.38 -1.10 11.50
N THR A 388 -0.79 -0.54 11.80
CA THR A 388 -1.57 0.30 10.86
C THR A 388 -1.76 1.74 11.35
N SER A 389 -1.18 2.10 12.50
CA SER A 389 -1.16 3.50 12.94
C SER A 389 -0.18 4.29 12.07
N VAL A 390 -0.62 5.42 11.53
CA VAL A 390 0.23 6.33 10.75
C VAL A 390 1.30 6.96 11.64
N PHE A 391 0.93 7.30 12.87
CA PHE A 391 1.83 7.82 13.89
C PHE A 391 1.69 6.93 15.14
N PRO A 392 2.48 5.84 15.23
CA PRO A 392 2.59 5.04 16.43
C PRO A 392 2.80 5.94 17.67
N PRO A 393 2.14 5.67 18.80
CA PRO A 393 2.33 6.44 20.01
C PRO A 393 3.76 6.26 20.52
N GLU A 394 4.39 7.36 20.92
CA GLU A 394 5.67 7.33 21.63
C GLU A 394 5.44 7.29 23.14
N PRO A 395 6.38 6.70 23.92
CA PRO A 395 6.28 6.68 25.37
C PRO A 395 6.33 8.10 25.93
N HIS A 396 5.30 8.47 26.67
CA HIS A 396 5.15 9.77 27.31
C HIS A 396 5.84 9.77 28.69
N PRO A 397 6.73 10.74 28.99
CA PRO A 397 7.51 10.76 30.24
C PRO A 397 6.65 10.84 31.51
N LEU A 398 5.48 11.47 31.43
CA LEU A 398 4.55 11.56 32.56
C LEU A 398 3.62 10.35 32.70
N ALA A 399 3.59 9.42 31.74
CA ALA A 399 2.76 8.22 31.81
C ALA A 399 3.49 7.02 32.44
N TYR A 400 4.68 7.23 33.01
CA TYR A 400 5.39 6.23 33.82
C TYR A 400 4.99 6.30 35.29
N GLU A 401 4.93 5.13 35.93
CA GLU A 401 4.68 4.94 37.36
C GLU A 401 5.84 5.49 38.21
N LYS A 402 7.07 5.32 37.72
CA LYS A 402 8.30 5.73 38.41
C LYS A 402 9.14 6.65 37.53
N SER A 403 9.62 7.76 38.10
CA SER A 403 10.46 8.73 37.40
C SER A 403 11.92 8.25 37.31
N SER A 404 12.16 7.20 36.54
CA SER A 404 13.50 6.60 36.37
C SER A 404 14.26 7.16 35.17
N GLN A 405 13.58 7.89 34.28
CA GLN A 405 14.14 8.40 33.03
C GLN A 405 14.57 9.87 33.14
N ARG A 406 15.60 10.25 32.36
CA ARG A 406 16.00 11.66 32.21
C ARG A 406 14.86 12.41 31.51
N LEU A 407 14.14 13.24 32.25
CA LEU A 407 13.03 14.02 31.71
C LEU A 407 13.51 14.93 30.56
N PRO A 408 12.79 14.97 29.42
CA PRO A 408 13.07 15.93 28.36
C PRO A 408 12.77 17.35 28.84
N ASN A 409 13.23 18.36 28.09
CA ASN A 409 12.96 19.76 28.43
C ASN A 409 11.48 20.13 28.25
N PHE A 410 10.80 19.47 27.31
CA PHE A 410 9.38 19.66 26.99
C PHE A 410 8.72 18.30 26.79
N ALA A 411 7.41 18.22 27.05
CA ALA A 411 6.57 17.09 26.65
C ALA A 411 5.24 17.58 26.10
N ALA A 412 4.58 16.71 25.34
CA ALA A 412 3.24 16.97 24.84
C ALA A 412 2.23 17.11 26.00
N THR A 413 1.33 18.07 25.88
CA THR A 413 0.22 18.25 26.83
C THR A 413 -0.90 17.25 26.60
N CYS A 414 -1.09 16.84 25.35
CA CYS A 414 -2.17 15.95 24.95
C CYS A 414 -1.66 14.52 24.73
N VAL A 415 -2.31 13.56 25.39
CA VAL A 415 -1.98 12.14 25.29
C VAL A 415 -3.19 11.41 24.69
N ARG A 416 -2.95 10.57 23.69
CA ARG A 416 -3.99 9.71 23.12
C ARG A 416 -4.00 8.38 23.88
N SER A 417 -5.18 7.90 24.20
CA SER A 417 -5.37 6.57 24.78
C SER A 417 -5.45 5.49 23.71
N LEU A 418 -4.96 4.31 24.06
CA LEU A 418 -4.94 3.12 23.22
C LEU A 418 -6.03 2.16 23.70
N GLU A 419 -6.98 1.87 22.83
CA GLU A 419 -8.13 1.06 23.20
C GLU A 419 -7.76 -0.41 23.45
N VAL A 420 -8.23 -0.93 24.58
CA VAL A 420 -8.07 -2.31 25.03
C VAL A 420 -9.44 -2.85 25.41
N MET A 421 -9.80 -3.99 24.81
CA MET A 421 -11.02 -4.70 25.14
C MET A 421 -10.76 -5.77 26.20
N ILE A 422 -11.67 -5.82 27.18
CA ILE A 422 -11.68 -6.76 28.28
C ILE A 422 -12.96 -7.59 28.19
N GLN A 423 -12.84 -8.90 28.40
CA GLN A 423 -13.97 -9.79 28.60
C GLN A 423 -13.90 -10.36 30.02
N LEU A 424 -15.04 -10.34 30.71
CA LEU A 424 -15.20 -10.93 32.03
C LEU A 424 -15.63 -12.40 31.92
N GLU A 425 -15.57 -13.15 33.01
CA GLU A 425 -16.13 -14.51 33.07
C GLU A 425 -17.66 -14.50 32.88
N GLY A 426 -18.20 -15.63 32.42
CA GLY A 426 -19.63 -15.75 32.13
C GLY A 426 -20.48 -15.61 33.40
N SER A 427 -21.47 -14.72 33.38
CA SER A 427 -22.42 -14.53 34.47
C SER A 427 -23.86 -14.42 33.95
N GLY A 428 -24.82 -14.97 34.71
CA GLY A 428 -26.24 -14.83 34.41
C GLY A 428 -26.84 -13.49 34.84
N ASN A 429 -26.15 -12.77 35.72
CA ASN A 429 -26.68 -11.62 36.46
C ASN A 429 -26.59 -10.28 35.71
N TRP A 430 -26.13 -10.30 34.46
CA TRP A 430 -26.08 -9.10 33.64
C TRP A 430 -27.49 -8.58 33.31
N PRO A 431 -27.74 -7.26 33.40
CA PRO A 431 -29.04 -6.68 33.09
C PRO A 431 -29.54 -7.00 31.68
N LEU A 432 -30.85 -7.00 31.49
CA LEU A 432 -31.46 -7.15 30.16
C LEU A 432 -31.67 -5.80 29.46
N ASP A 433 -31.82 -4.73 30.25
CA ASP A 433 -31.94 -3.37 29.73
C ASP A 433 -30.59 -2.84 29.22
N PRO A 434 -30.51 -2.26 28.01
CA PRO A 434 -29.25 -1.83 27.42
C PRO A 434 -28.59 -0.68 28.19
N VAL A 435 -29.35 0.25 28.77
CA VAL A 435 -28.79 1.36 29.55
C VAL A 435 -28.22 0.85 30.87
N ALA A 436 -28.95 -0.05 31.54
CA ALA A 436 -28.48 -0.71 32.75
C ALA A 436 -27.23 -1.59 32.50
N MET A 437 -27.15 -2.25 31.34
CA MET A 437 -25.97 -3.00 30.91
C MET A 437 -24.74 -2.09 30.82
N GLU A 438 -24.84 -0.97 30.11
CA GLU A 438 -23.71 -0.03 29.96
C GLU A 438 -23.30 0.58 31.31
N LYS A 439 -24.26 1.02 32.14
CA LYS A 439 -23.93 1.53 33.49
C LYS A 439 -23.30 0.45 34.38
N THR A 440 -23.67 -0.83 34.21
CA THR A 440 -23.01 -1.95 34.90
C THR A 440 -21.57 -2.13 34.43
N LYS A 441 -21.30 -2.02 33.12
CA LYS A 441 -19.93 -2.04 32.58
C LYS A 441 -19.10 -0.87 33.14
N SER A 442 -19.65 0.34 33.17
CA SER A 442 -18.99 1.50 33.80
C SER A 442 -18.65 1.23 35.27
N ALA A 443 -19.55 0.62 36.03
CA ALA A 443 -19.29 0.25 37.43
C ALA A 443 -18.14 -0.77 37.57
N PHE A 444 -18.06 -1.78 36.69
CA PHE A 444 -16.93 -2.70 36.65
C PHE A 444 -15.63 -2.00 36.28
N LEU A 445 -15.65 -1.11 35.28
CA LEU A 445 -14.48 -0.34 34.85
C LEU A 445 -13.95 0.56 35.97
N LEU A 446 -14.83 1.22 36.72
CA LEU A 446 -14.44 2.04 37.89
C LEU A 446 -13.77 1.17 38.95
N ARG A 447 -14.36 0.02 39.29
CA ARG A 447 -13.77 -0.90 40.27
C ARG A 447 -12.41 -1.42 39.83
N ILE A 448 -12.27 -1.80 38.56
CA ILE A 448 -10.99 -2.21 37.95
C ILE A 448 -9.97 -1.06 38.05
N GLY A 449 -10.42 0.17 37.77
CA GLY A 449 -9.60 1.38 37.90
C GLY A 449 -9.03 1.55 39.32
N GLU A 450 -9.89 1.51 40.34
CA GLU A 450 -9.48 1.57 41.76
C GLU A 450 -8.45 0.49 42.10
N SER A 451 -8.70 -0.75 41.69
CA SER A 451 -7.79 -1.88 41.95
C SER A 451 -6.42 -1.71 41.27
N LEU A 452 -6.35 -1.02 40.12
CA LEU A 452 -5.10 -0.70 39.44
C LEU A 452 -4.37 0.48 40.10
N GLU A 453 -5.11 1.47 40.60
CA GLU A 453 -4.53 2.57 41.41
C GLU A 453 -3.87 2.03 42.68
N ASP A 454 -4.52 1.08 43.38
CA ASP A 454 -3.95 0.41 44.56
C ASP A 454 -2.62 -0.32 44.25
N ARG A 455 -2.40 -0.68 42.99
CA ARG A 455 -1.16 -1.31 42.51
C ARG A 455 -0.13 -0.30 41.99
N GLY A 456 -0.40 1.00 42.12
CA GLY A 456 0.50 2.10 41.79
C GLY A 456 0.45 2.57 40.33
N MET A 457 -0.57 2.19 39.56
CA MET A 457 -0.86 2.80 38.25
C MET A 457 -1.65 4.09 38.42
N PHE A 458 -1.63 4.96 37.41
CA PHE A 458 -2.45 6.17 37.43
C PHE A 458 -3.70 5.93 36.60
N VAL A 459 -4.87 6.21 37.17
CA VAL A 459 -6.15 6.05 36.46
C VAL A 459 -6.85 7.39 36.35
N THR A 460 -7.55 7.58 35.24
CA THR A 460 -8.41 8.74 35.01
C THR A 460 -9.76 8.21 34.52
N ALA A 461 -10.79 8.43 35.33
CA ALA A 461 -12.15 8.01 35.02
C ALA A 461 -13.02 9.21 34.61
N SER A 462 -13.87 9.00 33.62
CA SER A 462 -14.95 9.90 33.20
C SER A 462 -16.29 9.13 33.22
N GLU A 463 -17.39 9.74 32.78
CA GLU A 463 -18.71 9.07 32.79
C GLU A 463 -18.71 7.76 31.99
N ASP A 464 -17.97 7.73 30.88
CA ASP A 464 -18.01 6.62 29.91
C ASP A 464 -16.64 5.95 29.67
N GLU A 465 -15.55 6.52 30.20
CA GLU A 465 -14.19 6.05 29.92
C GLU A 465 -13.35 5.86 31.18
N VAL A 466 -12.59 4.77 31.24
CA VAL A 466 -11.52 4.57 32.23
C VAL A 466 -10.19 4.43 31.49
N ASN A 467 -9.32 5.40 31.71
CA ASN A 467 -7.99 5.49 31.12
C ASN A 467 -6.92 5.13 32.15
N VAL A 468 -6.00 4.24 31.80
CA VAL A 468 -4.90 3.80 32.67
C VAL A 468 -3.58 4.25 32.08
N LEU A 469 -2.78 5.00 32.83
CA LEU A 469 -1.44 5.43 32.45
C LEU A 469 -0.41 4.50 33.10
N THR A 470 0.33 3.76 32.26
CA THR A 470 1.35 2.79 32.68
C THR A 470 2.43 2.68 31.63
N SER A 471 3.69 2.48 32.06
CA SER A 471 4.82 2.18 31.19
C SER A 471 5.04 3.18 30.04
N GLY A 472 4.61 4.44 30.23
CA GLY A 472 4.74 5.50 29.23
C GLY A 472 3.55 5.65 28.28
N TYR A 473 2.48 4.87 28.43
CA TYR A 473 1.32 4.92 27.54
C TYR A 473 0.02 5.14 28.32
N SER A 474 -1.02 5.60 27.62
CA SER A 474 -2.39 5.67 28.15
C SER A 474 -3.24 4.61 27.45
N PHE A 475 -4.00 3.82 28.21
CA PHE A 475 -4.84 2.74 27.70
C PHE A 475 -6.29 3.00 28.09
N LEU A 476 -7.21 2.97 27.11
CA LEU A 476 -8.65 3.09 27.33
C LEU A 476 -9.25 1.69 27.45
N LEU A 477 -9.84 1.37 28.60
CA LEU A 477 -10.45 0.07 28.85
C LEU A 477 -11.92 0.06 28.41
N LYS A 478 -12.31 -0.97 27.64
CA LYS A 478 -13.71 -1.22 27.24
C LYS A 478 -14.11 -2.66 27.55
N ILE A 479 -15.32 -2.87 28.07
CA ILE A 479 -15.85 -4.21 28.36
C ILE A 479 -16.72 -4.68 27.21
N PHE A 480 -16.36 -5.83 26.62
CA PHE A 480 -17.21 -6.54 25.66
C PHE A 480 -18.03 -7.61 26.36
N HIS A 481 -19.32 -7.70 26.02
CA HIS A 481 -20.19 -8.76 26.51
C HIS A 481 -21.05 -9.39 25.39
N GLU A 482 -21.05 -10.73 25.30
CA GLU A 482 -21.67 -11.49 24.20
C GLU A 482 -23.18 -11.23 24.04
N ARG A 483 -23.91 -10.99 25.14
CA ARG A 483 -25.36 -10.67 25.08
C ARG A 483 -25.66 -9.36 24.33
N GLY A 484 -24.70 -8.45 24.23
CA GLY A 484 -24.83 -7.22 23.44
C GLY A 484 -25.05 -7.46 21.94
N LEU A 485 -24.75 -8.67 21.45
CA LEU A 485 -25.02 -9.11 20.08
C LEU A 485 -26.44 -9.66 19.89
N VAL A 486 -27.10 -10.13 20.96
CA VAL A 486 -28.38 -10.87 20.90
C VAL A 486 -29.58 -9.97 21.16
N VAL A 487 -29.46 -8.98 22.05
CA VAL A 487 -30.56 -8.07 22.44
C VAL A 487 -31.13 -7.31 21.23
N GLN A 488 -30.33 -7.08 20.18
CA GLN A 488 -30.77 -6.41 18.95
C GLN A 488 -31.60 -7.29 18.00
N LYS A 489 -31.45 -8.63 18.03
CA LYS A 489 -32.25 -9.54 17.19
C LYS A 489 -33.72 -9.64 17.62
N GLN A 490 -34.04 -9.28 18.86
CA GLN A 490 -35.40 -9.33 19.40
C GLN A 490 -36.18 -8.02 19.23
N ALA A 491 -35.51 -6.90 18.91
CA ALA A 491 -36.14 -5.65 18.55
C ALA A 491 -36.50 -5.64 17.05
N GLY A 492 -37.55 -6.39 16.69
CA GLY A 492 -38.13 -6.39 15.34
C GLY A 492 -38.99 -5.14 15.05
N ASP A 493 -39.05 -4.77 13.77
CA ASP A 493 -40.12 -4.01 13.10
C ASP A 493 -40.50 -2.61 13.63
N SER A 494 -39.52 -1.77 14.00
CA SER A 494 -39.74 -0.32 14.02
C SER A 494 -38.70 0.40 13.16
N ASN A 495 -39.18 1.22 12.22
CA ASN A 495 -38.40 2.04 11.27
C ASN A 495 -37.61 3.17 11.96
N ILE A 496 -36.80 2.84 12.97
CA ILE A 496 -35.86 3.75 13.61
C ILE A 496 -34.48 3.17 13.31
N GLN A 497 -33.68 3.92 12.55
CA GLN A 497 -32.25 3.65 12.36
C GLN A 497 -31.57 3.66 13.74
N SER A 498 -31.56 2.53 14.44
CA SER A 498 -30.83 2.38 15.69
C SER A 498 -29.34 2.25 15.36
N ALA A 499 -28.51 3.05 16.02
CA ALA A 499 -27.06 2.92 15.92
C ALA A 499 -26.64 1.48 16.27
N PRO A 500 -25.59 0.93 15.63
CA PRO A 500 -25.06 -0.37 16.03
C PRO A 500 -24.70 -0.35 17.51
N SER A 501 -24.99 -1.42 18.25
CA SER A 501 -24.60 -1.50 19.66
C SER A 501 -23.08 -1.43 19.79
N GLU A 502 -22.58 -0.78 20.84
CA GLU A 502 -21.13 -0.65 21.08
C GLU A 502 -20.44 -2.02 21.14
N ASP A 503 -21.12 -3.04 21.69
CA ASP A 503 -20.63 -4.42 21.69
C ASP A 503 -20.48 -5.03 20.29
N LYS A 504 -21.38 -4.70 19.35
CA LYS A 504 -21.28 -5.16 17.96
C LYS A 504 -20.07 -4.53 17.27
N GLU A 505 -19.81 -3.26 17.52
CA GLU A 505 -18.62 -2.58 17.01
C GLU A 505 -17.34 -3.18 17.62
N LEU A 506 -17.30 -3.40 18.93
CA LEU A 506 -16.18 -4.03 19.63
C LEU A 506 -15.89 -5.44 19.09
N PHE A 507 -16.93 -6.22 18.78
CA PHE A 507 -16.79 -7.53 18.15
C PHE A 507 -16.10 -7.44 16.78
N PHE A 508 -16.58 -6.55 15.89
CA PHE A 508 -15.96 -6.40 14.58
C PHE A 508 -14.51 -5.91 14.67
N ARG A 509 -14.24 -4.95 15.56
CA ARG A 509 -12.90 -4.42 15.80
C ARG A 509 -11.95 -5.47 16.38
N SER A 510 -12.45 -6.36 17.22
CA SER A 510 -11.71 -7.52 17.75
C SER A 510 -11.30 -8.48 16.65
N GLN A 511 -12.25 -8.92 15.82
CA GLN A 511 -11.97 -9.84 14.71
C GLN A 511 -11.00 -9.22 13.70
N HIS A 512 -11.22 -7.94 13.38
CA HIS A 512 -10.35 -7.17 12.51
C HIS A 512 -8.92 -7.06 13.07
N SER A 513 -8.77 -6.70 14.35
CA SER A 513 -7.46 -6.54 14.99
C SER A 513 -6.64 -7.83 14.94
N SER A 514 -7.26 -8.96 15.30
CA SER A 514 -6.63 -10.28 15.23
C SER A 514 -6.22 -10.66 13.81
N MET A 515 -7.11 -10.44 12.84
CA MET A 515 -6.87 -10.79 11.44
C MET A 515 -5.73 -9.97 10.81
N ILE A 516 -5.70 -8.64 11.03
CA ILE A 516 -4.63 -7.78 10.52
C ILE A 516 -3.30 -8.08 11.19
N ASN A 517 -3.30 -8.38 12.50
CA ASN A 517 -2.07 -8.75 13.19
C ASN A 517 -1.49 -10.08 12.65
N GLY A 518 -2.36 -11.06 12.37
CA GLY A 518 -1.97 -12.31 11.69
C GLY A 518 -1.39 -12.06 10.29
N LEU A 519 -2.01 -11.17 9.52
CA LEU A 519 -1.51 -10.74 8.22
C LEU A 519 -0.12 -10.12 8.30
N HIS A 520 0.11 -9.22 9.26
CA HIS A 520 1.41 -8.57 9.42
C HIS A 520 2.54 -9.59 9.63
N GLY A 521 2.28 -10.66 10.39
CA GLY A 521 3.23 -11.75 10.59
C GLY A 521 3.62 -12.47 9.29
N ILE A 522 2.72 -12.56 8.32
CA ILE A 522 2.95 -13.21 7.01
C ILE A 522 3.52 -12.21 5.99
N TYR A 523 3.00 -10.98 5.99
CA TYR A 523 3.29 -9.92 5.04
C TYR A 523 3.80 -8.67 5.76
N GLN A 524 5.05 -8.71 6.20
CA GLN A 524 5.70 -7.60 6.91
C GLN A 524 5.74 -6.28 6.09
N ALA A 525 5.64 -6.37 4.76
CA ALA A 525 5.56 -5.23 3.84
C ALA A 525 4.12 -4.69 3.62
N TYR A 526 3.13 -5.15 4.38
CA TYR A 526 1.74 -4.67 4.28
C TYR A 526 1.57 -3.19 4.64
N GLY A 527 2.40 -2.64 5.53
CA GLY A 527 2.37 -1.21 5.90
C GLY A 527 2.72 -0.26 4.74
N PRO A 528 3.84 -0.45 4.03
CA PRO A 528 4.27 0.43 2.93
C PRO A 528 3.72 0.00 1.56
N VAL A 529 2.49 0.37 1.19
CA VAL A 529 1.85 -0.09 -0.07
C VAL A 529 1.53 1.01 -1.06
N VAL A 530 2.11 0.88 -2.26
CA VAL A 530 1.82 1.70 -3.45
C VAL A 530 0.66 1.16 -4.30
N ARG A 531 0.46 -0.17 -4.31
CA ARG A 531 -0.55 -0.84 -5.18
C ARG A 531 -2.00 -0.46 -4.83
N PHE A 532 -2.23 0.06 -3.63
CA PHE A 532 -3.54 0.48 -3.12
C PHE A 532 -4.18 1.59 -3.96
N LEU A 533 -3.41 2.56 -4.46
CA LEU A 533 -3.95 3.67 -5.25
C LEU A 533 -4.58 3.19 -6.56
N ARG A 534 -3.94 2.20 -7.22
CA ARG A 534 -4.47 1.65 -8.46
C ARG A 534 -5.76 0.90 -8.22
N LEU A 535 -5.80 0.04 -7.20
CA LEU A 535 -7.01 -0.68 -6.80
C LEU A 535 -8.17 0.27 -6.55
N LEU A 536 -7.97 1.34 -5.76
CA LEU A 536 -9.01 2.34 -5.50
C LEU A 536 -9.51 3.01 -6.78
N SER A 537 -8.62 3.27 -7.74
CA SER A 537 -8.95 3.99 -8.97
C SER A 537 -9.62 3.14 -10.05
N SER A 538 -9.28 1.86 -10.15
CA SER A 538 -9.70 0.98 -11.25
C SER A 538 -10.77 -0.01 -10.86
N PHE A 539 -10.94 -0.32 -9.57
CA PHE A 539 -11.94 -1.28 -9.12
C PHE A 539 -13.36 -0.74 -9.32
N ASP A 540 -14.24 -1.59 -9.85
CA ASP A 540 -15.63 -1.26 -10.08
C ASP A 540 -16.49 -1.48 -8.83
N TRP A 541 -16.46 -0.48 -7.95
CA TRP A 541 -17.25 -0.46 -6.72
C TRP A 541 -18.77 -0.48 -6.95
N THR A 542 -19.24 -0.17 -8.16
CA THR A 542 -20.67 -0.07 -8.47
C THR A 542 -21.27 -1.45 -8.69
N PHE A 543 -20.57 -2.29 -9.44
CA PHE A 543 -21.10 -3.57 -9.91
C PHE A 543 -20.43 -4.79 -9.27
N SER A 544 -19.36 -4.61 -8.49
CA SER A 544 -18.64 -5.73 -7.87
C SER A 544 -18.43 -5.53 -6.36
N PRO A 545 -18.72 -6.55 -5.52
CA PRO A 545 -18.28 -6.56 -4.12
C PRO A 545 -16.80 -6.93 -4.04
N MET A 546 -16.06 -6.30 -3.11
CA MET A 546 -14.68 -6.67 -2.84
C MET A 546 -14.65 -7.73 -1.74
N ILE A 547 -14.22 -8.94 -2.10
CA ILE A 547 -14.10 -10.07 -1.19
C ILE A 547 -12.65 -10.18 -0.73
N VAL A 548 -12.42 -9.99 0.57
CA VAL A 548 -11.10 -10.04 1.19
C VAL A 548 -10.96 -11.36 1.94
N ASP A 549 -10.34 -12.35 1.28
CA ASP A 549 -10.09 -13.67 1.84
C ASP A 549 -8.63 -13.85 2.24
N ILE A 550 -8.33 -13.50 3.49
CA ILE A 550 -6.95 -13.50 4.00
C ILE A 550 -6.42 -14.92 4.24
N ASN A 551 -7.28 -15.78 4.78
CA ASN A 551 -6.92 -17.14 5.16
C ASN A 551 -7.24 -18.18 4.07
N ASN A 552 -7.93 -17.79 3.00
CA ASN A 552 -8.55 -18.70 2.02
C ASN A 552 -9.63 -19.59 2.67
N ASP A 553 -10.42 -19.00 3.57
CA ASP A 553 -11.45 -19.70 4.34
C ASP A 553 -12.82 -19.70 3.64
N PHE A 554 -13.03 -18.84 2.62
CA PHE A 554 -14.32 -18.78 1.96
C PHE A 554 -14.57 -19.99 1.08
N ASN A 555 -15.80 -20.48 1.15
CA ASN A 555 -16.31 -21.51 0.25
C ASN A 555 -17.37 -20.94 -0.71
N LEU A 556 -17.83 -21.78 -1.63
CA LEU A 556 -18.82 -21.40 -2.64
C LEU A 556 -20.17 -20.94 -2.09
N LYS A 557 -20.53 -21.33 -0.86
CA LYS A 557 -21.75 -20.85 -0.20
C LYS A 557 -21.55 -19.43 0.30
N ASP A 558 -20.37 -19.14 0.88
CA ASP A 558 -20.05 -17.80 1.37
C ASP A 558 -19.98 -16.79 0.23
N GLU A 559 -19.37 -17.14 -0.90
CA GLU A 559 -19.36 -16.28 -2.09
C GLU A 559 -20.77 -15.98 -2.62
N LYS A 560 -21.67 -16.98 -2.60
CA LYS A 560 -23.07 -16.78 -3.00
C LYS A 560 -23.80 -15.86 -2.02
N GLU A 561 -23.64 -16.09 -0.73
CA GLU A 561 -24.22 -15.27 0.34
C GLU A 561 -23.77 -13.80 0.22
N ILE A 562 -22.47 -13.57 -0.02
CA ILE A 562 -21.91 -12.23 -0.22
C ILE A 562 -22.54 -11.55 -1.44
N ASN A 563 -22.65 -12.26 -2.56
CA ASN A 563 -23.27 -11.71 -3.77
C ASN A 563 -24.76 -11.42 -3.58
N GLU A 564 -25.50 -12.28 -2.87
CA GLU A 564 -26.90 -12.03 -2.52
C GLU A 564 -27.03 -10.78 -1.64
N ASN A 565 -26.21 -10.65 -0.60
CA ASN A 565 -26.17 -9.46 0.27
C ASN A 565 -25.82 -8.19 -0.51
N PHE A 566 -24.85 -8.27 -1.43
CA PHE A 566 -24.50 -7.17 -2.31
C PHE A 566 -25.70 -6.73 -3.17
N MET A 567 -26.37 -7.67 -3.84
CA MET A 567 -27.53 -7.37 -4.68
C MET A 567 -28.70 -6.79 -3.86
N LEU A 568 -28.91 -7.28 -2.63
CA LEU A 568 -29.92 -6.73 -1.72
C LEU A 568 -29.58 -5.29 -1.32
N SER A 569 -28.31 -5.00 -0.99
CA SER A 569 -27.86 -3.65 -0.63
C SER A 569 -28.09 -2.63 -1.76
N ARG A 570 -27.92 -3.06 -3.02
CA ARG A 570 -28.19 -2.23 -4.20
C ARG A 570 -29.69 -2.03 -4.45
N ARG A 571 -30.52 -3.06 -4.28
CA ARG A 571 -31.98 -2.99 -4.47
C ARG A 571 -32.71 -2.18 -3.39
N SER A 572 -32.29 -2.24 -2.13
CA SER A 572 -32.93 -1.48 -1.03
C SER A 572 -32.96 0.02 -1.36
N TYR A 573 -31.85 0.53 -1.90
CA TYR A 573 -31.74 1.92 -2.33
C TYR A 573 -32.65 2.27 -3.52
N GLU A 574 -32.76 1.39 -4.52
CA GLU A 574 -33.66 1.61 -5.66
C GLU A 574 -35.13 1.74 -5.22
N GLN A 575 -35.52 1.03 -4.16
CA GLN A 575 -36.88 1.03 -3.63
C GLN A 575 -37.14 2.21 -2.70
N ASN A 576 -36.17 2.59 -1.87
CA ASN A 576 -36.26 3.71 -0.95
C ASN A 576 -35.09 4.69 -1.15
N PRO A 577 -35.30 5.83 -1.84
CA PRO A 577 -34.27 6.86 -2.02
C PRO A 577 -33.77 7.52 -0.73
N HIS A 578 -34.42 7.23 0.40
CA HIS A 578 -34.02 7.64 1.75
C HIS A 578 -32.96 6.72 2.37
N ASP A 579 -32.76 5.51 1.83
CA ASP A 579 -31.70 4.62 2.28
C ASP A 579 -30.33 5.16 1.85
N ILE A 580 -29.33 4.96 2.69
CA ILE A 580 -27.95 5.33 2.35
C ILE A 580 -27.42 4.27 1.40
N GLU A 581 -27.16 4.63 0.15
CA GLU A 581 -26.50 3.70 -0.77
C GLU A 581 -25.01 3.56 -0.40
N PRO A 582 -24.54 2.38 0.03
CA PRO A 582 -23.14 2.18 0.35
C PRO A 582 -22.30 2.37 -0.92
N ALA A 583 -21.31 3.26 -0.90
CA ALA A 583 -20.46 3.43 -2.08
C ALA A 583 -19.53 2.23 -2.30
N MET A 584 -19.13 1.57 -1.22
CA MET A 584 -18.23 0.43 -1.22
C MET A 584 -18.89 -0.76 -0.51
N PHE A 585 -18.61 -1.97 -1.00
CA PHE A 585 -19.02 -3.22 -0.34
C PHE A 585 -17.77 -4.05 -0.10
N LEU A 586 -17.36 -4.16 1.17
CA LEU A 586 -16.19 -4.92 1.61
C LEU A 586 -16.66 -6.12 2.43
N ALA A 587 -16.45 -7.32 1.88
CA ALA A 587 -16.77 -8.57 2.56
C ALA A 587 -15.52 -9.22 3.14
N THR A 588 -15.59 -9.62 4.40
CA THR A 588 -14.56 -10.42 5.09
C THR A 588 -15.21 -11.64 5.74
N SER A 589 -14.41 -12.59 6.22
CA SER A 589 -14.93 -13.82 6.86
C SER A 589 -15.82 -13.54 8.07
N TYR A 590 -15.58 -12.43 8.80
CA TYR A 590 -16.38 -11.98 9.94
C TYR A 590 -17.48 -10.96 9.60
N ASP A 591 -17.48 -10.39 8.39
CA ASP A 591 -18.46 -9.40 7.94
C ASP A 591 -18.82 -9.61 6.46
N LYS A 592 -19.74 -10.54 6.20
CA LYS A 592 -20.19 -10.88 4.85
C LYS A 592 -21.21 -9.90 4.27
N SER A 593 -21.84 -9.09 5.11
CA SER A 593 -22.85 -8.10 4.72
C SER A 593 -22.29 -6.68 4.59
N SER A 594 -20.98 -6.50 4.82
CA SER A 594 -20.29 -5.21 4.71
C SER A 594 -20.87 -4.15 5.66
N GLU A 595 -21.30 -4.57 6.85
CA GLU A 595 -21.97 -3.72 7.83
C GLU A 595 -21.02 -2.88 8.66
N ALA A 596 -19.82 -3.37 8.93
CA ALA A 596 -18.93 -2.79 9.92
C ALA A 596 -18.25 -1.51 9.45
N TRP A 597 -17.79 -1.48 8.19
CA TRP A 597 -16.84 -0.46 7.74
C TRP A 597 -17.39 0.49 6.67
N THR A 598 -18.21 0.00 5.73
CA THR A 598 -18.60 0.78 4.54
C THR A 598 -20.10 1.04 4.37
N LYS A 599 -20.91 0.64 5.36
CA LYS A 599 -22.37 0.82 5.33
C LYS A 599 -22.80 2.29 5.25
N GLN A 600 -22.15 3.17 6.01
CA GLN A 600 -22.53 4.59 6.10
C GLN A 600 -21.59 5.54 5.34
N SER A 601 -20.32 5.16 5.19
CA SER A 601 -19.27 5.99 4.60
C SER A 601 -18.26 5.10 3.88
N PRO A 602 -17.67 5.51 2.75
CA PRO A 602 -17.85 6.80 2.08
C PRO A 602 -19.16 6.90 1.29
N SER A 603 -19.63 8.12 1.08
CA SER A 603 -20.67 8.41 0.07
C SER A 603 -20.12 8.25 -1.36
N LYS A 604 -20.98 8.04 -2.37
CA LYS A 604 -20.56 7.93 -3.78
C LYS A 604 -19.70 9.10 -4.29
N LEU A 605 -20.05 10.33 -3.90
CA LEU A 605 -19.28 11.53 -4.28
C LEU A 605 -17.89 11.54 -3.65
N VAL A 606 -17.78 11.12 -2.39
CA VAL A 606 -16.49 10.99 -1.68
C VAL A 606 -15.65 9.90 -2.33
N LEU A 607 -16.24 8.73 -2.63
CA LEU A 607 -15.52 7.65 -3.31
C LEU A 607 -15.02 8.08 -4.69
N LYS A 608 -15.85 8.77 -5.49
CA LYS A 608 -15.43 9.30 -6.80
C LYS A 608 -14.26 10.28 -6.67
N ARG A 609 -14.27 11.13 -5.63
CA ARG A 609 -13.16 12.05 -5.33
C ARG A 609 -11.89 11.29 -4.96
N ILE A 610 -11.99 10.29 -4.08
CA ILE A 610 -10.87 9.42 -3.68
C ILE A 610 -10.29 8.70 -4.90
N ALA A 611 -11.13 8.08 -5.72
CA ALA A 611 -10.70 7.37 -6.94
C ALA A 611 -9.98 8.30 -7.93
N SER A 612 -10.45 9.55 -8.09
CA SER A 612 -9.80 10.56 -8.93
C SER A 612 -8.42 10.97 -8.41
N TYR A 613 -8.27 11.16 -7.10
CA TYR A 613 -6.98 11.44 -6.49
C TYR A 613 -6.05 10.23 -6.60
N ALA A 614 -6.56 9.03 -6.32
CA ALA A 614 -5.79 7.80 -6.43
C ALA A 614 -5.26 7.57 -7.86
N LYS A 615 -6.09 7.83 -8.89
CA LYS A 615 -5.67 7.80 -10.29
C LYS A 615 -4.55 8.80 -10.58
N SER A 616 -4.75 10.06 -10.22
CA SER A 616 -3.78 11.13 -10.49
C SER A 616 -2.45 10.89 -9.77
N SER A 617 -2.50 10.44 -8.52
CA SER A 617 -1.31 10.09 -7.73
C SER A 617 -0.61 8.84 -8.27
N ALA A 618 -1.33 7.82 -8.72
CA ALA A 618 -0.73 6.63 -9.33
C ALA A 618 -0.02 6.96 -10.66
N GLU A 619 -0.60 7.83 -11.48
CA GLU A 619 0.02 8.32 -12.72
C GLU A 619 1.27 9.15 -12.43
N LEU A 620 1.18 10.10 -11.49
CA LEU A 620 2.33 10.90 -11.06
C LEU A 620 3.46 10.02 -10.51
N LEU A 621 3.14 9.06 -9.65
CA LEU A 621 4.12 8.15 -9.05
C LEU A 621 4.83 7.32 -10.13
N THR A 622 4.08 6.82 -11.12
CA THR A 622 4.65 6.09 -12.26
C THR A 622 5.64 6.96 -13.03
N ASN A 623 5.29 8.22 -13.27
CA ASN A 623 6.15 9.17 -13.97
C ASN A 623 7.40 9.50 -13.14
N LEU A 624 7.27 9.71 -11.83
CA LEU A 624 8.40 9.96 -10.93
C LEU A 624 9.38 8.78 -10.86
N ILE A 625 8.87 7.54 -10.87
CA ILE A 625 9.71 6.34 -10.88
C ILE A 625 10.52 6.24 -12.18
N ILE A 626 9.89 6.46 -13.34
CA ILE A 626 10.50 6.24 -14.65
C ILE A 626 11.34 7.43 -15.11
N HIS A 627 10.83 8.64 -14.95
CA HIS A 627 11.42 9.88 -15.50
C HIS A 627 12.08 10.75 -14.43
N GLY A 628 11.73 10.57 -13.15
CA GLY A 628 12.22 11.40 -12.06
C GLY A 628 11.39 12.67 -11.86
N GLN A 629 11.86 13.53 -10.96
CA GLN A 629 11.22 14.81 -10.70
C GLN A 629 11.42 15.77 -11.87
N SER A 630 10.39 16.56 -12.18
CA SER A 630 10.47 17.59 -13.22
C SER A 630 9.66 18.83 -12.84
N GLY A 631 10.32 19.99 -12.78
CA GLY A 631 9.68 21.27 -12.48
C GLY A 631 8.84 21.24 -11.20
N GLN A 632 7.53 21.42 -11.33
CA GLN A 632 6.57 21.45 -10.22
C GLN A 632 6.12 20.07 -9.74
N TYR A 633 6.45 18.99 -10.46
CA TYR A 633 6.02 17.63 -10.15
C TYR A 633 7.09 16.92 -9.33
N THR A 634 6.96 16.99 -8.02
CA THR A 634 7.88 16.42 -7.04
C THR A 634 7.20 15.32 -6.20
N TRP A 635 7.97 14.63 -5.35
CA TRP A 635 7.44 13.54 -4.50
C TRP A 635 6.45 14.08 -3.46
N GLU A 636 6.71 15.29 -2.97
CA GLU A 636 5.90 16.04 -2.02
C GLU A 636 4.49 16.32 -2.55
N CYS A 637 4.31 16.47 -3.86
CA CYS A 637 3.00 16.70 -4.46
C CYS A 637 2.00 15.57 -4.18
N LEU A 638 2.48 14.34 -3.94
CA LEU A 638 1.63 13.19 -3.59
C LEU A 638 0.93 13.36 -2.23
N PHE A 639 1.50 14.18 -1.35
CA PHE A 639 1.04 14.41 0.03
C PHE A 639 0.50 15.84 0.26
N ARG A 640 0.52 16.70 -0.76
CA ARG A 640 -0.05 18.06 -0.67
C ARG A 640 -1.51 18.06 -1.09
N THR A 641 -2.37 18.56 -0.21
CA THR A 641 -3.80 18.69 -0.51
C THR A 641 -4.05 19.85 -1.48
N PRO A 642 -4.75 19.64 -2.61
CA PRO A 642 -5.13 20.72 -3.52
C PRO A 642 -6.26 21.58 -2.92
N LEU A 643 -5.89 22.64 -2.22
CA LEU A 643 -6.83 23.54 -1.52
C LEU A 643 -7.81 24.27 -2.47
N SER A 644 -7.43 24.44 -3.74
CA SER A 644 -8.28 25.04 -4.79
C SER A 644 -9.57 24.26 -5.07
N ASN A 645 -9.69 23.02 -4.59
CA ASN A 645 -10.87 22.19 -4.79
C ASN A 645 -12.01 22.53 -3.83
N TYR A 646 -11.78 23.35 -2.80
CA TYR A 646 -12.78 23.77 -1.82
C TYR A 646 -13.39 25.13 -2.19
N ASP A 647 -14.55 25.44 -1.60
CA ASP A 647 -15.22 26.73 -1.79
C ASP A 647 -14.69 27.78 -0.81
N ALA A 648 -14.35 27.35 0.41
CA ALA A 648 -13.62 28.14 1.39
C ALA A 648 -12.63 27.26 2.16
N VAL A 649 -11.61 27.87 2.77
CA VAL A 649 -10.58 27.17 3.54
C VAL A 649 -10.31 27.93 4.84
N ILE A 650 -10.29 27.20 5.95
CA ILE A 650 -9.89 27.66 7.27
C ILE A 650 -8.47 27.19 7.51
N LEU A 651 -7.56 28.10 7.83
CA LEU A 651 -6.20 27.79 8.26
C LEU A 651 -6.11 27.89 9.77
N LEU A 652 -5.45 26.93 10.41
CA LEU A 652 -5.27 26.86 11.87
C LEU A 652 -3.86 27.32 12.25
N HIS A 653 -3.70 27.80 13.48
CA HIS A 653 -2.38 28.10 14.04
C HIS A 653 -1.65 26.78 14.32
N LYS A 654 -0.57 26.51 13.59
CA LYS A 654 0.22 25.27 13.73
C LYS A 654 0.67 25.03 15.17
N GLU A 655 1.10 26.08 15.88
CA GLU A 655 1.51 25.98 17.29
C GLU A 655 0.36 25.71 18.28
N LYS A 656 -0.90 25.66 17.82
CA LYS A 656 -2.09 25.37 18.64
C LYS A 656 -2.72 24.02 18.35
N LEU A 657 -2.15 23.25 17.42
CA LEU A 657 -2.54 21.86 17.19
C LEU A 657 -1.95 20.96 18.28
N CYS A 658 -2.63 19.86 18.62
CA CYS A 658 -2.11 18.89 19.59
C CYS A 658 -0.74 18.32 19.22
N ARG A 659 -0.50 18.15 17.92
CA ARG A 659 0.74 17.55 17.38
C ARG A 659 1.29 18.40 16.24
N PRO A 660 1.90 19.56 16.53
CA PRO A 660 2.38 20.47 15.49
C PRO A 660 3.42 19.82 14.56
N HIS A 661 4.19 18.86 15.07
CA HIS A 661 5.22 18.15 14.31
C HIS A 661 4.66 17.18 13.25
N HIS A 662 3.37 16.82 13.32
CA HIS A 662 2.73 16.01 12.28
C HIS A 662 2.36 16.81 11.01
N VAL A 663 2.36 18.15 11.08
CA VAL A 663 2.11 19.00 9.91
C VAL A 663 3.33 18.96 9.00
N LEU A 664 3.33 18.03 8.04
CA LEU A 664 4.39 17.85 7.04
C LEU A 664 4.53 19.08 6.13
N PHE A 665 3.40 19.55 5.60
CA PHE A 665 3.34 20.67 4.67
C PHE A 665 2.34 21.71 5.19
N PRO A 666 2.82 22.80 5.82
CA PRO A 666 1.95 23.89 6.24
C PRO A 666 1.14 24.42 5.06
N ALA A 667 -0.17 24.58 5.27
CA ALA A 667 -1.05 25.06 4.24
C ALA A 667 -0.81 26.54 3.95
N GLU A 668 -0.54 26.84 2.67
CA GLU A 668 -0.46 28.19 2.14
C GLU A 668 -1.55 28.38 1.08
N ILE A 669 -2.25 29.52 1.14
CA ILE A 669 -3.30 29.85 0.18
C ILE A 669 -2.76 30.97 -0.73
N PRO A 670 -2.38 30.65 -1.98
CA PRO A 670 -1.87 31.67 -2.89
C PRO A 670 -2.98 32.58 -3.45
N ASN A 671 -4.22 32.07 -3.57
CA ASN A 671 -5.35 32.76 -4.20
C ASN A 671 -6.62 32.63 -3.33
N GLY A 672 -7.30 33.73 -3.00
CA GLY A 672 -8.57 33.72 -2.25
C GLY A 672 -8.86 35.04 -1.51
N LYS A 673 -10.13 35.41 -1.33
CA LYS A 673 -10.52 36.59 -0.54
C LYS A 673 -10.36 36.28 0.95
N LEU A 674 -9.44 36.96 1.63
CA LEU A 674 -9.29 36.89 3.08
C LEU A 674 -10.56 37.46 3.74
N VAL A 675 -11.20 36.65 4.59
CA VAL A 675 -12.42 37.02 5.32
C VAL A 675 -12.11 37.46 6.74
N ILE A 676 -11.28 36.67 7.44
CA ILE A 676 -10.87 36.93 8.82
C ILE A 676 -9.42 36.51 9.04
N GLN A 677 -8.72 37.25 9.90
CA GLN A 677 -7.39 36.92 10.39
C GLN A 677 -7.48 36.80 11.92
N GLY A 678 -7.24 35.61 12.45
CA GLY A 678 -7.32 35.30 13.86
C GLY A 678 -5.98 35.48 14.59
N LYS A 679 -6.04 35.76 15.89
CA LYS A 679 -4.88 35.78 16.80
C LYS A 679 -4.81 34.48 17.60
N PRO A 680 -3.62 33.91 17.85
CA PRO A 680 -3.49 32.70 18.64
C PRO A 680 -3.87 32.96 20.11
N SER A 681 -4.56 32.00 20.74
CA SER A 681 -4.88 32.06 22.17
C SER A 681 -3.63 31.78 23.03
N ASN A 682 -3.60 32.29 24.27
CA ASN A 682 -2.57 31.93 25.26
C ASN A 682 -3.04 30.85 26.25
N ASP A 683 -4.27 30.36 26.10
CA ASP A 683 -4.90 29.44 27.07
C ASP A 683 -4.44 27.99 26.88
N PHE A 684 -4.08 27.62 25.65
CA PHE A 684 -3.60 26.29 25.29
C PHE A 684 -2.18 26.31 24.72
N HIS A 685 -1.35 25.40 25.23
CA HIS A 685 -0.02 25.11 24.74
C HIS A 685 0.12 23.59 24.53
N PRO A 686 0.46 23.13 23.31
CA PRO A 686 0.56 21.70 23.01
C PRO A 686 1.78 21.03 23.63
N CYS A 687 2.76 21.83 24.09
CA CYS A 687 3.90 21.34 24.83
C CYS A 687 4.04 22.10 26.15
N MET A 688 4.35 21.36 27.22
CA MET A 688 4.63 21.92 28.55
C MET A 688 6.11 21.72 28.92
N PRO A 689 6.73 22.67 29.64
CA PRO A 689 8.09 22.53 30.12
C PRO A 689 8.18 21.51 31.25
N LEU A 690 9.17 20.61 31.17
CA LEU A 690 9.42 19.54 32.14
C LEU A 690 10.74 19.69 32.91
N SER A 691 11.46 20.80 32.70
CA SER A 691 12.72 21.07 33.40
C SER A 691 12.55 21.14 34.92
N LYS A 692 13.50 20.59 35.68
CA LYS A 692 13.51 20.57 37.16
C LYS A 692 13.41 21.95 37.82
N SER A 693 13.73 23.04 37.10
CA SER A 693 13.59 24.42 37.59
C SER A 693 12.15 24.95 37.54
N VAL A 694 11.27 24.33 36.75
CA VAL A 694 9.89 24.79 36.49
C VAL A 694 8.85 23.84 37.11
N VAL A 695 9.15 22.54 37.19
CA VAL A 695 8.26 21.52 37.77
C VAL A 695 8.47 21.39 39.27
N ARG A 696 7.47 21.79 40.08
CA ARG A 696 7.48 21.64 41.55
C ARG A 696 7.22 20.21 42.00
N SER A 697 6.32 19.50 41.29
CA SER A 697 5.96 18.10 41.50
C SER A 697 5.56 17.45 40.18
N LEU A 698 5.99 16.21 39.95
CA LEU A 698 5.58 15.44 38.77
C LEU A 698 4.09 15.07 38.82
N HIS A 699 3.50 14.98 40.01
CA HIS A 699 2.06 14.75 40.18
C HIS A 699 1.25 15.92 39.63
N ASP A 700 1.50 17.14 40.10
CA ASP A 700 0.82 18.37 39.65
C ASP A 700 1.00 18.63 38.14
N THR A 701 2.08 18.10 37.56
CA THR A 701 2.35 18.24 36.12
C THR A 701 1.60 17.18 35.31
N ARG A 702 1.37 16.00 35.89
CA ARG A 702 0.51 14.96 35.31
C ARG A 702 -0.95 15.39 35.30
N ASP A 703 -1.42 16.11 36.32
CA ASP A 703 -2.79 16.65 36.38
C ASP A 703 -3.09 17.66 35.27
N LYS A 704 -2.05 18.18 34.59
CA LYS A 704 -2.17 19.05 33.42
C LYS A 704 -2.25 18.29 32.10
N LEU A 705 -2.09 16.96 32.11
CA LEU A 705 -2.25 16.15 30.91
C LEU A 705 -3.71 16.16 30.47
N LEU A 706 -3.91 16.40 29.18
CA LEU A 706 -5.22 16.35 28.56
C LEU A 706 -5.32 15.04 27.78
N VAL A 707 -5.85 14.01 28.44
CA VAL A 707 -6.08 12.69 27.84
C VAL A 707 -7.23 12.78 26.84
N ASN A 708 -7.04 12.23 25.64
CA ASN A 708 -8.01 12.24 24.53
C ASN A 708 -8.52 13.64 24.10
N PHE A 709 -7.78 14.70 24.41
CA PHE A 709 -8.13 16.06 23.98
C PHE A 709 -7.50 16.41 22.64
N ASP A 710 -8.33 16.86 21.68
CA ASP A 710 -7.91 17.46 20.41
C ASP A 710 -8.74 18.72 20.11
N PRO A 711 -8.16 19.94 20.18
CA PRO A 711 -8.89 21.18 19.94
C PRO A 711 -9.46 21.24 18.52
N THR A 712 -8.85 20.56 17.55
CA THR A 712 -9.35 20.50 16.18
C THR A 712 -10.64 19.68 16.10
N ALA A 713 -10.68 18.52 16.78
CA ALA A 713 -11.87 17.68 16.84
C ALA A 713 -13.05 18.40 17.53
N TYR A 714 -12.78 19.12 18.63
CA TYR A 714 -13.78 19.95 19.30
C TYR A 714 -14.28 21.08 18.40
N PHE A 715 -13.36 21.81 17.74
CA PHE A 715 -13.72 22.87 16.81
C PHE A 715 -14.61 22.35 15.66
N LEU A 716 -14.29 21.19 15.09
CA LEU A 716 -15.11 20.57 14.05
C LEU A 716 -16.49 20.15 14.54
N ARG A 717 -16.60 19.67 15.79
CA ARG A 717 -17.88 19.37 16.42
C ARG A 717 -18.71 20.65 16.58
N ASP A 718 -18.10 21.70 17.09
CA ASP A 718 -18.77 22.99 17.30
C ASP A 718 -19.23 23.61 15.97
N LEU A 719 -18.43 23.49 14.89
CA LEU A 719 -18.84 23.89 13.55
C LEU A 719 -20.02 23.08 13.02
N LYS A 720 -20.03 21.76 13.23
CA LYS A 720 -21.18 20.90 12.82
C LYS A 720 -22.46 21.27 13.58
N CYS A 721 -22.34 21.65 14.86
CA CYS A 721 -23.46 22.07 15.68
C CYS A 721 -23.96 23.48 15.32
N ALA A 722 -23.05 24.42 15.05
CA ALA A 722 -23.40 25.80 14.73
C ALA A 722 -23.95 25.95 13.29
N PHE A 723 -23.45 25.17 12.34
CA PHE A 723 -23.80 25.27 10.91
C PHE A 723 -24.30 23.93 10.34
N PRO A 724 -25.39 23.35 10.89
CA PRO A 724 -25.94 22.12 10.37
C PRO A 724 -26.39 22.31 8.91
N MET A 725 -26.07 21.36 8.04
CA MET A 725 -26.49 21.33 6.63
C MET A 725 -26.08 22.55 5.77
N THR A 726 -25.12 23.37 6.22
CA THR A 726 -24.68 24.57 5.48
C THR A 726 -23.50 24.25 4.57
N PHE A 727 -22.51 23.53 5.11
CA PHE A 727 -21.34 23.09 4.37
C PHE A 727 -20.88 21.72 4.86
N LYS A 728 -20.23 21.00 3.96
CA LYS A 728 -19.49 19.80 4.30
C LYS A 728 -18.06 20.16 4.67
N LEU A 729 -17.64 19.68 5.84
CA LEU A 729 -16.29 19.85 6.39
C LEU A 729 -15.34 18.78 5.86
N TRP A 730 -14.14 19.20 5.46
CA TRP A 730 -13.05 18.35 5.04
C TRP A 730 -11.82 18.69 5.86
N HIS A 731 -11.34 17.78 6.67
CA HIS A 731 -10.14 17.99 7.48
C HIS A 731 -9.26 16.75 7.44
N ASP A 732 -7.97 16.96 7.63
CA ASP A 732 -7.02 15.88 7.88
C ASP A 732 -7.05 15.53 9.38
N SER A 733 -7.53 14.33 9.71
CA SER A 733 -7.60 13.84 11.09
C SER A 733 -6.24 13.47 11.68
N ILE A 734 -5.19 13.45 10.86
CA ILE A 734 -3.87 12.95 11.25
C ILE A 734 -2.93 14.10 11.68
N GLY A 735 -3.27 15.34 11.35
CA GLY A 735 -2.57 16.52 11.86
C GLY A 735 -2.37 17.65 10.86
N GLY A 736 -3.32 17.89 9.94
CA GLY A 736 -3.25 19.02 9.01
C GLY A 736 -3.63 20.34 9.66
N ASP A 737 -3.09 21.45 9.15
CA ASP A 737 -3.36 22.82 9.60
C ASP A 737 -4.43 23.54 8.75
N ALA A 738 -5.19 22.80 7.94
CA ALA A 738 -6.24 23.34 7.08
C ALA A 738 -7.53 22.52 7.12
N ILE A 739 -8.66 23.22 7.07
CA ILE A 739 -10.01 22.66 6.94
C ILE A 739 -10.64 23.24 5.68
N GLY A 740 -11.01 22.37 4.73
CA GLY A 740 -11.75 22.72 3.52
C GLY A 740 -13.25 22.71 3.76
N LEU A 741 -13.95 23.69 3.18
CA LEU A 741 -15.41 23.82 3.21
C LEU A 741 -15.96 23.68 1.80
N THR A 742 -17.03 22.90 1.64
CA THR A 742 -17.82 22.88 0.40
C THR A 742 -19.28 23.14 0.71
N TRP A 743 -19.90 24.09 0.02
CA TRP A 743 -21.30 24.46 0.22
C TRP A 743 -22.22 23.26 -0.08
N GLU A 744 -23.22 23.03 0.76
CA GLU A 744 -24.27 22.06 0.44
C GLU A 744 -25.33 22.71 -0.46
N SER A 745 -25.63 22.08 -1.60
CA SER A 745 -26.73 22.52 -2.47
C SER A 745 -28.06 22.14 -1.81
N SER A 746 -28.87 23.12 -1.43
CA SER A 746 -30.18 22.94 -0.81
C SER A 746 -31.21 22.38 -1.81
N LYS A 747 -31.14 21.08 -2.15
CA LYS A 747 -32.13 20.42 -3.02
C LYS A 747 -33.53 20.29 -2.40
N LYS A 748 -33.77 20.78 -1.18
CA LYS A 748 -35.04 20.64 -0.45
C LYS A 748 -35.33 21.83 0.48
N ARG A 749 -35.30 23.08 0.00
CA ARG A 749 -36.27 24.04 0.55
C ARG A 749 -37.59 23.74 -0.15
N GLY A 750 -38.54 23.19 0.60
CA GLY A 750 -39.91 23.08 0.12
C GLY A 750 -40.35 24.46 -0.35
N ARG A 751 -41.02 24.51 -1.49
CA ARG A 751 -41.89 25.64 -1.81
C ARG A 751 -42.76 25.87 -0.57
N ASP A 752 -42.75 27.08 -0.04
CA ASP A 752 -43.61 27.61 1.04
C ASP A 752 -42.89 28.16 2.28
N GLU A 753 -41.61 28.51 2.19
CA GLU A 753 -41.03 29.52 3.11
C GLU A 753 -40.42 30.67 2.28
N ASP A 754 -40.86 31.89 2.60
CA ASP A 754 -40.57 33.15 1.93
C ASP A 754 -39.07 33.41 1.69
N ASP A 755 -38.79 34.35 0.77
CA ASP A 755 -37.49 34.88 0.32
C ASP A 755 -36.50 35.28 1.45
N GLU A 756 -36.03 34.35 2.27
CA GLU A 756 -34.80 34.53 3.04
C GLU A 756 -33.63 34.37 2.08
N ALA A 757 -33.18 35.52 1.57
CA ALA A 757 -31.91 35.66 0.88
C ALA A 757 -30.82 34.89 1.65
N MET A 758 -30.16 33.94 0.99
CA MET A 758 -29.02 33.22 1.58
C MET A 758 -28.05 34.23 2.20
N PRO A 759 -27.66 34.06 3.48
CA PRO A 759 -26.76 35.00 4.14
C PRO A 759 -25.48 35.18 3.31
N ASP A 760 -24.94 36.40 3.28
CA ASP A 760 -23.67 36.68 2.59
C ASP A 760 -22.63 35.63 3.04
N PRO A 761 -22.04 34.85 2.12
CA PRO A 761 -21.02 33.85 2.45
C PRO A 761 -19.89 34.41 3.29
N THR A 762 -19.59 35.70 3.12
CA THR A 762 -18.57 36.41 3.91
C THR A 762 -19.00 36.58 5.37
N SER A 763 -20.29 36.71 5.67
CA SER A 763 -20.83 36.80 7.04
C SER A 763 -20.74 35.45 7.75
N ILE A 764 -21.21 34.38 7.09
CA ILE A 764 -21.14 33.01 7.64
C ILE A 764 -19.68 32.65 7.95
N LEU A 765 -18.75 32.95 7.04
CA LEU A 765 -17.34 32.66 7.24
C LEU A 765 -16.67 33.50 8.34
N LYS A 766 -17.22 34.67 8.70
CA LYS A 766 -16.77 35.42 9.89
C LYS A 766 -17.18 34.69 11.16
N GLU A 767 -18.42 34.24 11.25
CA GLU A 767 -18.92 33.47 12.40
C GLU A 767 -18.13 32.17 12.57
N VAL A 768 -17.78 31.48 11.48
CA VAL A 768 -16.86 30.33 11.49
C VAL A 768 -15.52 30.67 12.16
N GLY A 769 -14.98 31.86 11.85
CA GLY A 769 -13.75 32.35 12.48
C GLY A 769 -13.92 32.68 13.97
N ASP A 770 -15.08 33.19 14.36
CA ASP A 770 -15.41 33.52 15.75
C ASP A 770 -15.59 32.26 16.61
N VAL A 771 -16.23 31.20 16.09
CA VAL A 771 -16.33 29.88 16.75
C VAL A 771 -14.94 29.32 17.04
N GLY A 772 -14.00 29.50 16.11
CA GLY A 772 -12.62 29.00 16.22
C GLY A 772 -11.62 29.99 16.83
N LYS A 773 -12.09 31.03 17.53
CA LYS A 773 -11.23 32.10 18.05
C LYS A 773 -10.09 31.54 18.90
N GLY A 774 -8.86 31.91 18.57
CA GLY A 774 -7.65 31.44 19.25
C GLY A 774 -6.99 30.22 18.61
N LEU A 775 -7.74 29.42 17.85
CA LEU A 775 -7.24 28.27 17.07
C LEU A 775 -7.11 28.63 15.58
N VAL A 776 -8.06 29.40 15.04
CA VAL A 776 -8.07 29.82 13.63
C VAL A 776 -7.03 30.90 13.37
N ARG A 777 -6.19 30.68 12.37
CA ARG A 777 -5.22 31.63 11.81
C ARG A 777 -5.86 32.56 10.81
N SER A 778 -6.60 32.01 9.84
CA SER A 778 -7.29 32.79 8.82
C SER A 778 -8.41 32.00 8.14
N VAL A 779 -9.41 32.69 7.58
CA VAL A 779 -10.44 32.08 6.73
C VAL A 779 -10.44 32.76 5.37
N HIS A 780 -10.42 31.96 4.32
CA HIS A 780 -10.35 32.42 2.93
C HIS A 780 -11.53 31.88 2.12
N LEU A 781 -12.21 32.78 1.42
CA LEU A 781 -13.24 32.43 0.44
C LEU A 781 -12.58 32.26 -0.94
N LEU A 782 -12.72 31.09 -1.54
CA LEU A 782 -12.14 30.74 -2.84
C LEU A 782 -13.17 30.80 -3.97
N LYS A 783 -14.38 30.31 -3.72
CA LYS A 783 -15.48 30.25 -4.68
C LYS A 783 -16.76 30.72 -4.01
N ALA A 784 -17.50 31.59 -4.70
CA ALA A 784 -18.85 31.95 -4.27
C ALA A 784 -19.79 30.73 -4.37
N PRO A 785 -20.84 30.66 -3.54
CA PRO A 785 -21.86 29.62 -3.67
C PRO A 785 -22.46 29.67 -5.07
N LYS A 786 -22.67 28.50 -5.67
CA LYS A 786 -23.44 28.42 -6.91
C LYS A 786 -24.91 28.65 -6.55
N LEU A 787 -25.43 29.83 -6.87
CA LEU A 787 -26.87 30.06 -6.97
C LEU A 787 -27.34 29.29 -8.20
N GLU A 788 -28.06 28.18 -8.00
CA GLU A 788 -28.81 27.51 -9.08
C GLU A 788 -30.21 28.12 -9.22
#